data_AF-A0A850T8X5-F1
#
_entry.id   AF-A0A850T8X5-F1
#
_cell.length_a   1.000
_cell.length_b   1.000
_cell.length_c   1.000
_cell.angle_alpha   90.00
_cell.angle_beta   90.00
_cell.angle_gamma   90.00
#
_symmetry.space_group_name_H-M   'P 1'
#
loop_
_entity.id
_entity.type
_entity.pdbx_description
1 polymer ?
#
loop_
_entity_poly.entity_id
_entity_poly.type
_entity_poly.pdbx_seq_one_letter_code
_entity_poly.pdbx_strand_id
1 'polypeptide(L)'
;MRRVINSIFYDKRDYKLIEIVNSVYNEPKRLGYTGKLLYPFFHPLGIKELAESRGLRAAYSIINLMESIKSGDITSRLDALAGLKDDIVDTVGGPIPKNTSRVLMQIMKDLVRAKEQPEHQLKLAHDFRIAAFGKPRVIRNLLDHYHLLEMPEEWNQITFDDHVHDANTSGRKSATHLIMDAWIKGIRRLRVIYYHYIEPKWALELIEAAKIMEIDLRIGIEFWPLHRDRYISIIWVSRGLYNLESFLNFLAKPSVIKFMEQGKALVKFQENYLYLLLDKFNQSGRMELCRDLDITMPPVAAEKFLDFVGPGQPSFQYLGEFIHSKVLAAIQGQISRVKKEQIDPKAQTHLDRLSKTMNDVMVKDILEQYLDAEHFFSGLYDYVKEKGNNAPPRLCVQFCTLLDQIDDLLGDSRITLNLDRLEPEDVLELLYDSGGRISRIEIINLKKYNPLDNKIMLRVNELQGAVNPGSILKLKRIISKIIADIQKKETDQKEDRLKKLSVILNDIDEFKHMFAARPIKLKIGSDSTGKPGHYGMGFAVIDTLPFRVRQKIEKENSDRLRLPVNVKTSLYTLTSPPEFISGAIAWIPGIRALLSIKKRKWIPEFFMLYPVSKGNLVTLGRSAFMGHKNNLIGESGKKSKSKKSFKYLNSKLKNFFKIIVGFIPAQLCFMLTKDWWLLSYLGALIWFGITGIRNVIQSVIGGGGIRRASRLKWNDYVSWDRLADSLLFTGFSVPLLDYLIKTLLLDKTLGVTINNGPVMLYTVMGLANGIYLSTHNFFRGLPKGAVTGNFFRSIISIPVAVVLNAFIGAVLGFFNIPNVSGVLQKWAAIISKGASDIVAGFIEAAADRSVYTRLRKQNIRKKIFELFDIYSKLIMLFPETEELNILKDSVMLLNNKNSEVRDLAKLIIINALDLFYFWMYLPRAQSTLIRLVSEMTPEEKIIFFQAQNMLRHEHHISRLFVDGVLGGNFSRPLSFYLIAYRSYLKSIEKVKASILQEKFDEDLYS
;
A
#
# COMPACT_ATOMS: atom_id res chain seq x y z
N MET A 1 -38.02 -6.90 -12.29
CA MET A 1 -37.30 -8.19 -12.21
C MET A 1 -35.78 -8.06 -11.90
N ARG A 2 -34.97 -7.28 -12.63
CA ARG A 2 -33.51 -7.13 -12.37
C ARG A 2 -33.12 -6.62 -10.96
N ARG A 3 -33.84 -5.63 -10.41
CA ARG A 3 -33.60 -5.12 -9.03
C ARG A 3 -33.85 -6.20 -7.95
N VAL A 4 -34.91 -7.01 -8.12
CA VAL A 4 -35.25 -8.11 -7.19
C VAL A 4 -34.14 -9.16 -7.19
N ILE A 5 -33.69 -9.60 -8.37
CA ILE A 5 -32.60 -10.57 -8.46
C ILE A 5 -31.29 -9.98 -7.91
N ASN A 6 -30.98 -8.70 -8.14
CA ASN A 6 -29.77 -8.09 -7.59
C ASN A 6 -29.80 -7.90 -6.06
N SER A 7 -30.98 -7.86 -5.43
CA SER A 7 -31.12 -7.84 -3.96
C SER A 7 -30.75 -9.16 -3.28
N ILE A 8 -30.77 -10.28 -4.02
CA ILE A 8 -30.31 -11.61 -3.57
C ILE A 8 -28.78 -11.65 -3.49
N PHE A 9 -28.10 -10.88 -4.35
CA PHE A 9 -26.65 -10.88 -4.45
C PHE A 9 -26.01 -9.73 -3.65
N TYR A 10 -26.44 -8.49 -3.84
CA TYR A 10 -25.77 -7.34 -3.22
C TYR A 10 -26.48 -6.85 -1.96
N ASP A 11 -25.72 -6.29 -1.03
CA ASP A 11 -26.24 -5.71 0.21
C ASP A 11 -26.69 -4.26 -0.02
N LYS A 12 -27.66 -3.76 0.76
CA LYS A 12 -28.09 -2.34 0.71
C LYS A 12 -26.92 -1.36 0.91
N ARG A 13 -25.91 -1.77 1.69
CA ARG A 13 -24.69 -1.00 1.93
C ARG A 13 -23.81 -0.86 0.68
N ASP A 14 -23.84 -1.84 -0.21
CA ASP A 14 -23.07 -1.81 -1.47
C ASP A 14 -23.62 -0.70 -2.39
N TYR A 15 -24.95 -0.59 -2.50
CA TYR A 15 -25.62 0.50 -3.22
C TYR A 15 -25.34 1.88 -2.60
N LYS A 16 -25.38 1.96 -1.27
CA LYS A 16 -25.10 3.21 -0.56
C LYS A 16 -23.67 3.70 -0.82
N LEU A 17 -22.70 2.79 -0.92
CA LEU A 17 -21.32 3.15 -1.26
C LEU A 17 -21.21 3.70 -2.69
N ILE A 18 -21.95 3.16 -3.65
CA ILE A 18 -21.98 3.68 -5.03
C ILE A 18 -22.63 5.05 -5.08
N GLU A 19 -23.76 5.22 -4.41
CA GLU A 19 -24.44 6.51 -4.30
C GLU A 19 -23.50 7.57 -3.74
N ILE A 20 -22.78 7.22 -2.67
CA ILE A 20 -21.70 8.00 -2.07
C ILE A 20 -20.64 8.36 -3.13
N VAL A 21 -20.03 7.38 -3.80
CA VAL A 21 -18.94 7.62 -4.77
C VAL A 21 -19.41 8.47 -5.96
N ASN A 22 -20.62 8.20 -6.46
CA ASN A 22 -21.18 8.92 -7.60
C ASN A 22 -21.63 10.34 -7.23
N SER A 23 -22.05 10.58 -5.98
CA SER A 23 -22.40 11.92 -5.49
C SER A 23 -21.22 12.88 -5.52
N VAL A 24 -20.01 12.39 -5.25
CA VAL A 24 -18.77 13.19 -5.29
C VAL A 24 -18.54 13.83 -6.65
N TYR A 25 -18.93 13.18 -7.75
CA TYR A 25 -18.77 13.72 -9.09
C TYR A 25 -19.80 14.78 -9.47
N ASN A 26 -20.94 14.81 -8.78
CA ASN A 26 -22.09 15.64 -9.11
C ASN A 26 -22.16 16.91 -8.25
N GLU A 27 -21.46 16.96 -7.12
CA GLU A 27 -21.33 18.17 -6.29
C GLU A 27 -20.26 19.14 -6.83
N PRO A 28 -20.44 20.47 -6.68
CA PRO A 28 -19.48 21.45 -7.16
C PRO A 28 -18.08 21.24 -6.60
N LYS A 29 -17.09 21.38 -7.49
CA LYS A 29 -15.67 21.02 -7.41
C LYS A 29 -14.83 21.82 -6.42
N ARG A 30 -15.29 21.95 -5.19
CA ARG A 30 -14.43 22.18 -4.04
C ARG A 30 -14.75 21.04 -3.11
N LEU A 31 -13.74 20.22 -2.79
CA LEU A 31 -13.80 19.34 -1.63
C LEU A 31 -14.53 20.09 -0.51
N GLY A 32 -15.75 19.68 -0.15
CA GLY A 32 -16.58 20.41 0.82
C GLY A 32 -15.89 20.58 2.19
N TYR A 33 -14.74 19.93 2.37
CA TYR A 33 -13.94 19.89 3.58
C TYR A 33 -12.42 20.12 3.42
N THR A 34 -11.73 19.84 2.30
CA THR A 34 -10.27 20.12 2.21
C THR A 34 -9.94 21.55 1.76
N GLY A 35 -10.92 22.31 1.28
CA GLY A 35 -10.79 23.78 1.23
C GLY A 35 -10.85 24.43 2.62
N LYS A 36 -11.05 23.64 3.69
CA LYS A 36 -11.17 24.13 5.06
C LYS A 36 -9.90 23.79 5.82
N LEU A 37 -9.13 24.84 6.10
CA LEU A 37 -7.82 24.84 6.75
C LEU A 37 -7.69 23.88 7.94
N LEU A 38 -8.77 23.68 8.70
CA LEU A 38 -8.75 22.94 9.96
C LEU A 38 -9.20 21.47 9.87
N TYR A 39 -9.79 21.02 8.76
CA TYR A 39 -10.30 19.64 8.63
C TYR A 39 -9.21 18.54 8.74
N PRO A 40 -8.00 18.71 8.16
CA PRO A 40 -6.94 17.69 8.24
C PRO A 40 -6.49 17.37 9.66
N PHE A 41 -6.71 18.27 10.62
CA PHE A 41 -6.30 18.09 12.02
C PHE A 41 -7.25 17.20 12.84
N PHE A 42 -8.42 16.87 12.30
CA PHE A 42 -9.31 15.87 12.91
C PHE A 42 -8.79 14.46 12.69
N HIS A 43 -8.75 13.70 13.78
CA HIS A 43 -8.35 12.31 13.75
C HIS A 43 -9.31 11.47 12.88
N PRO A 44 -8.79 10.59 12.00
CA PRO A 44 -9.57 9.66 11.17
C PRO A 44 -10.71 8.93 11.88
N LEU A 45 -10.47 8.48 13.11
CA LEU A 45 -11.46 7.79 13.96
C LEU A 45 -12.13 8.71 14.99
N GLY A 46 -12.00 10.02 14.82
CA GLY A 46 -12.45 11.07 15.73
C GLY A 46 -13.87 11.55 15.42
N ILE A 47 -14.19 12.77 15.86
CA ILE A 47 -15.56 13.30 15.78
C ILE A 47 -16.07 13.41 14.33
N LYS A 48 -15.16 13.48 13.34
CA LYS A 48 -15.52 13.52 11.91
C LYS A 48 -16.27 12.29 11.41
N GLU A 49 -16.19 11.14 12.09
CA GLU A 49 -17.00 9.95 11.78
C GLU A 49 -18.52 10.22 11.93
N LEU A 50 -18.93 11.21 12.73
CA LEU A 50 -20.33 11.60 12.89
C LEU A 50 -20.85 12.43 11.70
N ALA A 51 -19.95 13.17 11.05
CA ALA A 51 -20.26 13.96 9.87
C ALA A 51 -20.27 13.06 8.63
N GLU A 52 -19.22 12.26 8.44
CA GLU A 52 -19.00 11.49 7.22
C GLU A 52 -18.38 10.13 7.47
N SER A 53 -18.88 9.11 6.75
CA SER A 53 -18.31 7.77 6.85
C SER A 53 -16.91 7.71 6.23
N ARG A 54 -16.02 6.91 6.83
CA ARG A 54 -14.69 6.60 6.29
C ARG A 54 -14.66 6.25 4.79
N GLY A 55 -15.63 5.48 4.31
CA GLY A 55 -15.70 5.10 2.89
C GLY A 55 -15.96 6.28 1.95
N LEU A 56 -16.73 7.28 2.40
CA LEU A 56 -16.99 8.53 1.66
C LEU A 56 -15.73 9.39 1.59
N ARG A 57 -15.05 9.59 2.74
CA ARG A 57 -13.81 10.39 2.82
C ARG A 57 -12.68 9.80 1.97
N ALA A 58 -12.53 8.47 1.98
CA ALA A 58 -11.60 7.76 1.10
C ALA A 58 -11.92 7.92 -0.40
N ALA A 59 -13.21 7.90 -0.77
CA ALA A 59 -13.65 8.08 -2.15
C ALA A 59 -13.34 9.50 -2.65
N TYR A 60 -13.65 10.51 -1.85
CA TYR A 60 -13.28 11.90 -2.14
C TYR A 60 -11.78 12.07 -2.32
N SER A 61 -10.96 11.57 -1.40
CA SER A 61 -9.49 11.64 -1.53
C SER A 61 -9.00 11.01 -2.83
N ILE A 62 -9.53 9.83 -3.19
CA ILE A 62 -9.13 9.15 -4.44
C ILE A 62 -9.62 9.92 -5.67
N ILE A 63 -10.84 10.44 -5.68
CA ILE A 63 -11.35 11.25 -6.81
C ILE A 63 -10.46 12.47 -7.01
N ASN A 64 -10.11 13.21 -5.95
CA ASN A 64 -9.25 14.39 -6.07
C ASN A 64 -7.80 14.07 -6.45
N LEU A 65 -7.29 12.88 -6.09
CA LEU A 65 -6.00 12.38 -6.57
C LEU A 65 -6.03 11.95 -8.05
N MET A 66 -7.21 11.56 -8.55
CA MET A 66 -7.41 11.06 -9.90
C MET A 66 -7.93 12.11 -10.88
N GLU A 67 -8.58 13.17 -10.40
CA GLU A 67 -8.98 14.34 -11.18
C GLU A 67 -7.77 15.14 -11.66
N SER A 68 -7.98 15.86 -12.77
CA SER A 68 -6.95 16.02 -13.80
C SER A 68 -5.65 16.69 -13.33
N ILE A 69 -4.54 16.19 -13.90
CA ILE A 69 -3.20 16.78 -13.80
C ILE A 69 -3.18 18.24 -14.30
N LYS A 70 -4.15 18.63 -15.15
CA LYS A 70 -4.29 19.98 -15.73
C LYS A 70 -5.17 20.94 -14.89
N SER A 71 -5.97 20.46 -13.93
CA SER A 71 -6.99 21.27 -13.23
C SER A 71 -6.85 21.32 -11.70
N GLY A 72 -6.03 20.46 -11.11
CA GLY A 72 -5.89 20.37 -9.64
C GLY A 72 -4.73 21.21 -9.09
N ASP A 73 -4.97 21.87 -7.97
CA ASP A 73 -3.92 22.47 -7.14
C ASP A 73 -3.03 21.38 -6.49
N ILE A 74 -1.71 21.60 -6.43
CA ILE A 74 -0.73 20.70 -5.80
C ILE A 74 -1.11 20.48 -4.33
N THR A 75 -1.49 21.56 -3.63
CA THR A 75 -1.85 21.48 -2.20
C THR A 75 -3.04 20.53 -1.99
N SER A 76 -4.08 20.68 -2.80
CA SER A 76 -5.27 19.83 -2.77
C SER A 76 -4.95 18.35 -3.03
N ARG A 77 -4.00 18.05 -3.91
CA ARG A 77 -3.54 16.66 -4.14
C ARG A 77 -2.77 16.11 -2.94
N LEU A 78 -1.87 16.88 -2.35
CA LEU A 78 -1.11 16.48 -1.16
C LEU A 78 -2.04 16.25 0.03
N ASP A 79 -3.00 17.14 0.25
CA ASP A 79 -4.02 16.99 1.30
C ASP A 79 -4.91 15.76 1.06
N ALA A 80 -5.28 15.50 -0.19
CA ALA A 80 -6.02 14.31 -0.55
C ALA A 80 -5.21 13.02 -0.27
N LEU A 81 -3.90 13.01 -0.55
CA LEU A 81 -3.02 11.87 -0.25
C LEU A 81 -2.84 11.68 1.25
N ALA A 82 -2.62 12.77 2.00
CA ALA A 82 -2.50 12.73 3.46
C ALA A 82 -3.79 12.19 4.08
N GLY A 83 -4.94 12.72 3.68
CA GLY A 83 -6.26 12.25 4.10
C GLY A 83 -6.48 10.76 3.75
N LEU A 84 -6.04 10.30 2.58
CA LEU A 84 -6.14 8.90 2.17
C LEU A 84 -5.27 7.97 3.04
N LYS A 85 -4.05 8.38 3.36
CA LYS A 85 -3.17 7.63 4.28
C LYS A 85 -3.83 7.50 5.64
N ASP A 86 -4.27 8.61 6.19
CA ASP A 86 -4.93 8.67 7.49
C ASP A 86 -6.19 7.79 7.52
N ASP A 87 -7.02 7.86 6.47
CA ASP A 87 -8.30 7.18 6.41
C ASP A 87 -8.22 5.72 5.97
N ILE A 88 -7.15 5.26 5.34
CA ILE A 88 -6.99 3.85 4.96
C ILE A 88 -5.79 3.25 5.68
N VAL A 89 -4.60 3.73 5.39
CA VAL A 89 -3.33 3.10 5.81
C VAL A 89 -3.20 3.04 7.33
N ASP A 90 -3.47 4.13 8.03
CA ASP A 90 -3.19 4.25 9.48
C ASP A 90 -4.32 3.72 10.36
N THR A 91 -5.50 3.50 9.78
CA THR A 91 -6.72 3.14 10.52
C THR A 91 -7.28 1.76 10.20
N VAL A 92 -6.82 1.09 9.15
CA VAL A 92 -7.22 -0.31 8.91
C VAL A 92 -6.68 -1.18 10.04
N GLY A 93 -7.59 -1.89 10.73
CA GLY A 93 -7.25 -2.89 11.74
C GLY A 93 -7.15 -4.31 11.16
N GLY A 94 -7.00 -5.29 12.06
CA GLY A 94 -7.00 -6.71 11.71
C GLY A 94 -5.61 -7.35 11.63
N PRO A 95 -5.53 -8.61 11.17
CA PRO A 95 -4.31 -9.41 11.21
C PRO A 95 -3.28 -9.07 10.12
N ILE A 96 -3.70 -8.45 9.01
CA ILE A 96 -2.83 -8.05 7.88
C ILE A 96 -3.17 -6.64 7.35
N PRO A 97 -3.06 -5.61 8.21
CA PRO A 97 -3.61 -4.28 7.95
C PRO A 97 -2.95 -3.57 6.74
N LYS A 98 -1.64 -3.74 6.50
CA LYS A 98 -0.98 -3.07 5.37
C LYS A 98 -1.43 -3.67 4.04
N ASN A 99 -1.45 -4.99 3.92
CA ASN A 99 -1.98 -5.64 2.72
C ASN A 99 -3.47 -5.37 2.50
N THR A 100 -4.26 -5.28 3.56
CA THR A 100 -5.67 -4.89 3.49
C THR A 100 -5.83 -3.48 2.93
N SER A 101 -5.04 -2.53 3.42
CA SER A 101 -5.04 -1.14 2.95
C SER A 101 -4.71 -1.03 1.46
N ARG A 102 -3.69 -1.77 0.99
CA ARG A 102 -3.32 -1.82 -0.44
C ARG A 102 -4.47 -2.30 -1.32
N VAL A 103 -5.18 -3.34 -0.89
CA VAL A 103 -6.36 -3.87 -1.59
C VAL A 103 -7.50 -2.85 -1.59
N LEU A 104 -7.80 -2.21 -0.46
CA LEU A 104 -8.86 -1.20 -0.37
C LEU A 104 -8.59 0.00 -1.29
N MET A 105 -7.36 0.51 -1.32
CA MET A 105 -6.97 1.59 -2.22
C MET A 105 -7.11 1.19 -3.68
N GLN A 106 -6.69 -0.02 -4.05
CA GLN A 106 -6.84 -0.53 -5.42
C GLN A 106 -8.30 -0.67 -5.83
N ILE A 107 -9.16 -1.25 -4.97
CA ILE A 107 -10.60 -1.38 -5.25
C ILE A 107 -11.26 0.00 -5.39
N MET A 108 -10.94 0.95 -4.50
CA MET A 108 -11.54 2.29 -4.55
C MET A 108 -11.12 3.04 -5.82
N LYS A 109 -9.85 2.91 -6.24
CA LYS A 109 -9.37 3.44 -7.53
C LYS A 109 -10.17 2.89 -8.72
N ASP A 110 -10.43 1.59 -8.73
CA ASP A 110 -11.19 0.95 -9.81
C ASP A 110 -12.69 1.28 -9.72
N LEU A 111 -13.25 1.45 -8.51
CA LEU A 111 -14.65 1.83 -8.27
C LEU A 111 -14.95 3.23 -8.81
N VAL A 112 -14.02 4.15 -8.61
CA VAL A 112 -14.03 5.52 -9.12
C VAL A 112 -13.93 5.52 -10.65
N ARG A 113 -13.04 4.72 -11.24
CA ARG A 113 -12.93 4.57 -12.72
C ARG A 113 -14.15 3.94 -13.36
N ALA A 114 -14.85 3.06 -12.66
CA ALA A 114 -15.97 2.30 -13.19
C ALA A 114 -17.31 3.08 -13.21
N LYS A 115 -17.32 4.41 -13.05
CA LYS A 115 -18.53 5.26 -12.95
C LYS A 115 -19.62 4.94 -13.98
N GLU A 116 -19.22 4.71 -15.23
CA GLU A 116 -20.15 4.45 -16.34
C GLU A 116 -20.63 2.98 -16.42
N GLN A 117 -20.19 2.12 -15.48
CA GLN A 117 -20.45 0.69 -15.45
C GLN A 117 -21.10 0.27 -14.12
N PRO A 118 -22.41 0.51 -13.93
CA PRO A 118 -23.08 0.33 -12.63
C PRO A 118 -23.03 -1.12 -12.10
N GLU A 119 -23.09 -2.13 -12.98
CA GLU A 119 -22.95 -3.54 -12.55
C GLU A 119 -21.52 -3.87 -12.08
N HIS A 120 -20.50 -3.22 -12.66
CA HIS A 120 -19.12 -3.38 -12.23
C HIS A 120 -18.86 -2.65 -10.92
N GLN A 121 -19.39 -1.43 -10.76
CA GLN A 121 -19.35 -0.70 -9.49
C GLN A 121 -19.98 -1.49 -8.34
N LEU A 122 -21.08 -2.22 -8.57
CA LEU A 122 -21.70 -3.09 -7.55
C LEU A 122 -20.77 -4.21 -7.08
N LYS A 123 -20.04 -4.85 -8.00
CA LYS A 123 -19.05 -5.88 -7.65
C LYS A 123 -17.90 -5.29 -6.85
N LEU A 124 -17.39 -4.13 -7.26
CA LEU A 124 -16.29 -3.43 -6.60
C LEU A 124 -16.70 -2.91 -5.21
N ALA A 125 -17.89 -2.35 -5.07
CA ALA A 125 -18.43 -1.90 -3.77
C ALA A 125 -18.58 -3.07 -2.78
N HIS A 126 -19.05 -4.22 -3.28
CA HIS A 126 -19.12 -5.44 -2.50
C HIS A 126 -17.73 -5.93 -2.07
N ASP A 127 -16.78 -6.01 -3.01
CA ASP A 127 -15.40 -6.41 -2.72
C ASP A 127 -14.72 -5.46 -1.73
N PHE A 128 -14.97 -4.15 -1.83
CA PHE A 128 -14.48 -3.13 -0.89
C PHE A 128 -14.98 -3.43 0.54
N ARG A 129 -16.28 -3.68 0.69
CA ARG A 129 -16.87 -3.98 1.99
C ARG A 129 -16.33 -5.28 2.59
N ILE A 130 -16.15 -6.33 1.79
CA ILE A 130 -15.58 -7.58 2.30
C ILE A 130 -14.10 -7.38 2.67
N ALA A 131 -13.34 -6.66 1.85
CA ALA A 131 -11.94 -6.34 2.12
C ALA A 131 -11.76 -5.53 3.41
N ALA A 132 -12.70 -4.63 3.74
CA ALA A 132 -12.64 -3.78 4.93
C ALA A 132 -12.56 -4.58 6.26
N PHE A 133 -13.00 -5.84 6.27
CA PHE A 133 -12.86 -6.73 7.43
C PHE A 133 -11.44 -7.30 7.63
N GLY A 134 -10.55 -7.18 6.64
CA GLY A 134 -9.15 -7.60 6.75
C GLY A 134 -8.94 -9.12 6.89
N LYS A 135 -9.91 -9.95 6.49
CA LYS A 135 -9.80 -11.43 6.59
C LYS A 135 -8.65 -11.94 5.71
N PRO A 136 -7.61 -12.63 6.25
CA PRO A 136 -6.40 -12.95 5.50
C PRO A 136 -6.60 -13.67 4.18
N ARG A 137 -7.54 -14.62 4.10
CA ARG A 137 -7.81 -15.34 2.85
C ARG A 137 -8.44 -14.45 1.78
N VAL A 138 -9.39 -13.61 2.16
CA VAL A 138 -10.07 -12.71 1.22
C VAL A 138 -9.04 -11.74 0.64
N ILE A 139 -8.24 -11.13 1.51
CA ILE A 139 -7.23 -10.16 1.07
C ILE A 139 -6.18 -10.82 0.17
N ARG A 140 -5.70 -12.03 0.49
CA ARG A 140 -4.78 -12.77 -0.39
C ARG A 140 -5.40 -13.06 -1.75
N ASN A 141 -6.66 -13.50 -1.79
CA ASN A 141 -7.36 -13.73 -3.05
C ASN A 141 -7.53 -12.44 -3.86
N LEU A 142 -7.80 -11.31 -3.18
CA LEU A 142 -7.90 -10.01 -3.83
C LEU A 142 -6.54 -9.47 -4.28
N LEU A 143 -5.47 -9.65 -3.49
CA LEU A 143 -4.10 -9.36 -3.92
C LEU A 143 -3.76 -10.12 -5.20
N ASP A 144 -4.07 -11.42 -5.25
CA ASP A 144 -3.88 -12.24 -6.44
C ASP A 144 -4.71 -11.77 -7.64
N HIS A 145 -5.99 -11.42 -7.41
CA HIS A 145 -6.90 -10.86 -8.41
C HIS A 145 -6.36 -9.55 -9.01
N TYR A 146 -5.84 -8.65 -8.17
CA TYR A 146 -5.23 -7.39 -8.58
C TYR A 146 -3.74 -7.51 -8.95
N HIS A 147 -3.21 -8.74 -9.00
CA HIS A 147 -1.81 -9.02 -9.32
C HIS A 147 -0.80 -8.28 -8.43
N LEU A 148 -1.11 -8.14 -7.15
CA LEU A 148 -0.25 -7.59 -6.10
C LEU A 148 0.39 -8.74 -5.32
N LEU A 149 1.69 -8.65 -5.03
CA LEU A 149 2.36 -9.60 -4.13
C LEU A 149 2.00 -9.27 -2.67
N GLU A 150 1.77 -10.30 -1.82
CA GLU A 150 1.64 -10.11 -0.37
C GLU A 150 2.99 -9.61 0.19
N MET A 151 2.98 -8.46 0.85
CA MET A 151 4.16 -7.90 1.52
C MET A 151 4.20 -8.35 2.99
N PRO A 152 5.37 -8.41 3.66
CA PRO A 152 5.40 -8.63 5.10
C PRO A 152 4.73 -7.46 5.85
N GLU A 153 3.95 -7.78 6.89
CA GLU A 153 3.28 -6.76 7.70
C GLU A 153 4.24 -5.93 8.57
N GLU A 154 5.44 -6.46 8.85
CA GLU A 154 6.56 -5.71 9.43
C GLU A 154 7.05 -4.58 8.49
N TRP A 155 6.64 -4.61 7.22
CA TRP A 155 6.97 -3.63 6.19
C TRP A 155 8.48 -3.44 6.00
N ASN A 156 9.22 -4.54 6.11
CA ASN A 156 10.67 -4.59 6.07
C ASN A 156 11.25 -5.20 4.79
N GLN A 157 10.41 -5.48 3.78
CA GLN A 157 10.85 -6.02 2.49
C GLN A 157 11.83 -5.09 1.77
N ILE A 158 12.63 -5.66 0.86
CA ILE A 158 13.45 -4.90 -0.07
C ILE A 158 12.71 -4.84 -1.40
N THR A 159 12.12 -3.68 -1.66
CA THR A 159 11.40 -3.36 -2.90
C THR A 159 11.78 -1.97 -3.37
N PHE A 160 12.12 -1.85 -4.65
CA PHE A 160 12.62 -0.59 -5.18
C PHE A 160 12.34 -0.44 -6.67
N ASP A 161 12.53 0.77 -7.17
CA ASP A 161 12.71 1.07 -8.58
C ASP A 161 13.71 2.21 -8.70
N ASP A 162 14.82 2.00 -9.42
CA ASP A 162 15.87 3.02 -9.55
C ASP A 162 15.68 3.91 -10.81
N HIS A 163 14.60 3.75 -11.60
CA HIS A 163 14.29 4.64 -12.73
C HIS A 163 12.79 4.62 -13.08
N VAL A 164 12.08 5.71 -12.75
CA VAL A 164 10.64 5.90 -13.05
C VAL A 164 10.38 7.36 -13.44
N HIS A 165 9.32 7.61 -14.21
CA HIS A 165 8.90 8.94 -14.62
C HIS A 165 7.51 9.32 -14.09
N ASP A 166 7.32 10.59 -13.74
CA ASP A 166 6.03 11.19 -13.42
C ASP A 166 5.48 11.96 -14.64
N ALA A 167 4.33 12.60 -14.46
CA ALA A 167 3.65 13.37 -15.51
C ALA A 167 4.37 14.66 -15.92
N ASN A 168 5.41 15.10 -15.22
CA ASN A 168 6.18 16.28 -15.60
C ASN A 168 7.34 15.92 -16.55
N THR A 169 7.48 14.64 -16.91
CA THR A 169 8.39 14.13 -17.94
C THR A 169 7.65 13.25 -18.94
N SER A 170 7.87 11.93 -18.94
CA SER A 170 7.30 10.97 -19.89
C SER A 170 6.19 10.09 -19.30
N GLY A 171 5.90 10.25 -18.00
CA GLY A 171 4.86 9.52 -17.27
C GLY A 171 3.45 10.09 -17.50
N ARG A 172 2.43 9.36 -17.05
CA ARG A 172 1.01 9.78 -17.18
C ARG A 172 0.32 10.07 -15.84
N LYS A 173 1.06 10.06 -14.74
CA LYS A 173 0.55 10.21 -13.38
C LYS A 173 1.25 11.36 -12.70
N SER A 174 0.50 12.22 -12.01
CA SER A 174 1.10 13.23 -11.13
C SER A 174 2.05 12.58 -10.12
N ALA A 175 2.98 13.36 -9.57
CA ALA A 175 3.91 12.87 -8.56
C ALA A 175 3.17 12.22 -7.37
N THR A 176 2.09 12.85 -6.90
CA THR A 176 1.25 12.30 -5.82
C THR A 176 0.62 10.94 -6.17
N HIS A 177 0.06 10.79 -7.39
CA HIS A 177 -0.53 9.54 -7.84
C HIS A 177 0.55 8.47 -8.06
N LEU A 178 1.71 8.83 -8.61
CA LEU A 178 2.84 7.91 -8.76
C LEU A 178 3.25 7.30 -7.42
N ILE A 179 3.40 8.13 -6.39
CA ILE A 179 3.76 7.70 -5.04
C ILE A 179 2.68 6.80 -4.42
N MET A 180 1.40 7.15 -4.58
CA MET A 180 0.29 6.29 -4.14
C MET A 180 0.36 4.90 -4.79
N ASP A 181 0.57 4.83 -6.11
CA ASP A 181 0.65 3.56 -6.84
C ASP A 181 1.91 2.76 -6.48
N ALA A 182 3.04 3.43 -6.24
CA ALA A 182 4.25 2.80 -5.74
C ALA A 182 4.01 2.13 -4.37
N TRP A 183 3.32 2.82 -3.47
CA TRP A 183 2.93 2.28 -2.16
C TRP A 183 1.96 1.08 -2.29
N ILE A 184 0.94 1.18 -3.15
CA ILE A 184 0.01 0.07 -3.44
C ILE A 184 0.77 -1.17 -3.94
N LYS A 185 1.81 -0.99 -4.75
CA LYS A 185 2.68 -2.10 -5.19
C LYS A 185 3.61 -2.65 -4.10
N GLY A 186 3.76 -1.92 -3.00
CA GLY A 186 4.63 -2.29 -1.87
C GLY A 186 6.07 -1.85 -2.04
N ILE A 187 6.34 -0.85 -2.91
CA ILE A 187 7.67 -0.27 -3.14
C ILE A 187 8.06 0.58 -1.93
N ARG A 188 9.31 0.45 -1.49
CA ARG A 188 9.85 1.20 -0.35
C ARG A 188 10.89 2.24 -0.73
N ARG A 189 11.58 2.06 -1.86
CA ARG A 189 12.53 3.02 -2.41
C ARG A 189 12.19 3.35 -3.86
N LEU A 190 12.07 4.62 -4.18
CA LEU A 190 11.73 5.06 -5.53
C LEU A 190 12.72 6.12 -5.99
N ARG A 191 13.22 5.99 -7.22
CA ARG A 191 13.94 7.07 -7.90
C ARG A 191 13.11 7.58 -9.07
N VAL A 192 12.82 8.88 -9.05
CA VAL A 192 12.09 9.55 -10.13
C VAL A 192 13.06 10.40 -10.93
N ILE A 193 13.08 10.22 -12.25
CA ILE A 193 14.04 10.83 -13.17
C ILE A 193 13.36 11.92 -13.99
N TYR A 194 13.96 13.12 -13.99
CA TYR A 194 13.56 14.26 -14.81
C TYR A 194 14.52 14.44 -15.99
N TYR A 195 14.07 14.93 -17.15
CA TYR A 195 14.98 15.23 -18.26
C TYR A 195 15.45 16.68 -18.17
N HIS A 196 16.77 16.87 -18.17
CA HIS A 196 17.50 18.14 -18.28
C HIS A 196 17.30 19.20 -17.19
N TYR A 197 16.12 19.33 -16.58
CA TYR A 197 15.80 20.30 -15.54
C TYR A 197 14.68 19.80 -14.61
N ILE A 198 14.54 20.46 -13.45
CA ILE A 198 13.42 20.26 -12.51
C ILE A 198 12.94 21.61 -11.97
N GLU A 199 11.62 21.83 -11.94
CA GLU A 199 11.05 23.02 -11.31
C GLU A 199 10.82 22.80 -9.80
N PRO A 200 11.01 23.83 -8.94
CA PRO A 200 10.82 23.73 -7.50
C PRO A 200 9.45 23.14 -7.09
N LYS A 201 8.39 23.51 -7.81
CA LYS A 201 7.02 23.01 -7.56
C LYS A 201 6.89 21.49 -7.76
N TRP A 202 7.60 20.91 -8.73
CA TRP A 202 7.58 19.46 -9.00
C TRP A 202 8.33 18.71 -7.91
N ALA A 203 9.49 19.23 -7.50
CA ALA A 203 10.25 18.69 -6.38
C ALA A 203 9.43 18.72 -5.08
N LEU A 204 8.73 19.83 -4.82
CA LEU A 204 7.85 19.98 -3.66
C LEU A 204 6.75 18.90 -3.63
N GLU A 205 5.97 18.77 -4.71
CA GLU A 205 4.89 17.78 -4.77
C GLU A 205 5.42 16.36 -4.55
N LEU A 206 6.56 16.03 -5.19
CA LEU A 206 7.11 14.68 -5.13
C LEU A 206 7.72 14.34 -3.76
N ILE A 207 8.49 15.26 -3.15
CA ILE A 207 9.11 15.05 -1.84
C ILE A 207 8.04 14.96 -0.75
N GLU A 208 7.07 15.86 -0.74
CA GLU A 208 5.99 15.82 0.25
C GLU A 208 5.09 14.60 0.08
N ALA A 209 4.75 14.20 -1.15
CA ALA A 209 4.01 12.97 -1.39
C ALA A 209 4.76 11.74 -0.86
N ALA A 210 6.07 11.63 -1.13
CA ALA A 210 6.91 10.54 -0.64
C ALA A 210 7.01 10.52 0.89
N LYS A 211 7.13 11.69 1.52
CA LYS A 211 7.13 11.86 2.98
C LYS A 211 5.79 11.42 3.59
N ILE A 212 4.66 11.82 3.00
CA ILE A 212 3.34 11.37 3.42
C ILE A 212 3.28 9.85 3.42
N MET A 213 3.63 9.19 2.31
CA MET A 213 3.50 7.73 2.17
C MET A 213 4.69 6.91 2.71
N GLU A 214 5.68 7.56 3.33
CA GLU A 214 6.88 6.93 3.91
C GLU A 214 7.69 6.11 2.89
N ILE A 215 7.90 6.66 1.69
CA ILE A 215 8.75 6.08 0.65
C ILE A 215 10.11 6.79 0.65
N ASP A 216 11.22 6.03 0.63
CA ASP A 216 12.57 6.57 0.44
C ASP A 216 12.72 7.04 -1.02
N LEU A 217 12.60 8.34 -1.22
CA LEU A 217 12.64 8.97 -2.53
C LEU A 217 14.05 9.47 -2.86
N ARG A 218 14.45 9.33 -4.13
CA ARG A 218 15.56 10.07 -4.73
C ARG A 218 15.09 10.73 -6.02
N ILE A 219 15.46 11.99 -6.21
CA ILE A 219 15.24 12.71 -7.47
C ILE A 219 16.53 12.61 -8.29
N GLY A 220 16.39 12.23 -9.56
CA GLY A 220 17.48 12.27 -10.52
C GLY A 220 17.16 13.16 -11.71
N ILE A 221 18.20 13.65 -12.38
CA ILE A 221 18.08 14.39 -13.64
C ILE A 221 18.94 13.69 -14.68
N GLU A 222 18.33 13.29 -15.78
CA GLU A 222 19.00 12.69 -16.92
C GLU A 222 19.48 13.77 -17.89
N PHE A 223 20.71 13.61 -18.35
CA PHE A 223 21.39 14.52 -19.26
C PHE A 223 21.94 13.77 -20.47
N TRP A 224 22.01 14.48 -21.60
CA TRP A 224 22.50 13.95 -22.87
C TRP A 224 23.75 14.68 -23.37
N PRO A 225 24.92 14.49 -22.73
CA PRO A 225 26.17 15.06 -23.23
C PRO A 225 26.73 14.29 -24.43
N LEU A 226 27.73 14.87 -25.08
CA LEU A 226 28.47 14.23 -26.16
C LEU A 226 29.58 13.31 -25.64
N HIS A 227 29.77 12.18 -26.34
CA HIS A 227 30.96 11.36 -26.32
C HIS A 227 31.19 10.81 -27.74
N ARG A 228 32.35 11.12 -28.34
CA ARG A 228 32.68 10.78 -29.74
C ARG A 228 31.54 11.12 -30.71
N ASP A 229 31.09 12.37 -30.64
CA ASP A 229 30.02 12.92 -31.49
C ASP A 229 28.66 12.21 -31.40
N ARG A 230 28.43 11.44 -30.32
CA ARG A 230 27.15 10.79 -30.04
C ARG A 230 26.60 11.20 -28.69
N TYR A 231 25.26 11.30 -28.60
CA TYR A 231 24.57 11.58 -27.34
C TYR A 231 24.45 10.34 -26.46
N ILE A 232 25.09 10.39 -25.30
CA ILE A 232 25.01 9.36 -24.25
C ILE A 232 24.03 9.77 -23.16
N SER A 233 23.61 8.85 -22.30
CA SER A 233 22.71 9.17 -21.18
C SER A 233 23.40 8.99 -19.83
N ILE A 234 23.47 10.09 -19.07
CA ILE A 234 23.93 10.08 -17.68
C ILE A 234 22.84 10.60 -16.76
N ILE A 235 22.65 9.94 -15.63
CA ILE A 235 21.67 10.32 -14.62
C ILE A 235 22.41 10.85 -13.40
N TRP A 236 22.24 12.14 -13.13
CA TRP A 236 22.69 12.77 -11.91
C TRP A 236 21.68 12.58 -10.79
N VAL A 237 22.14 12.22 -9.59
CA VAL A 237 21.31 12.12 -8.38
C VAL A 237 22.03 12.84 -7.25
N SER A 238 21.35 13.75 -6.57
CA SER A 238 21.93 14.46 -5.44
C SER A 238 22.18 13.53 -4.26
N ARG A 239 23.24 13.83 -3.49
CA ARG A 239 23.49 13.27 -2.16
C ARG A 239 23.51 14.42 -1.16
N GLY A 240 23.03 14.18 0.06
CA GLY A 240 22.95 15.22 1.10
C GLY A 240 21.65 16.03 1.13
N LEU A 241 20.82 16.00 0.08
CA LEU A 241 19.52 16.66 0.07
C LEU A 241 18.44 15.71 0.62
N TYR A 242 18.30 15.66 1.95
CA TYR A 242 17.43 14.69 2.65
C TYR A 242 16.00 15.19 2.89
N ASN A 243 15.79 16.50 2.95
CA ASN A 243 14.50 17.11 3.24
C ASN A 243 14.13 18.14 2.17
N LEU A 244 12.85 18.53 2.15
CA LEU A 244 12.31 19.47 1.18
C LEU A 244 13.08 20.80 1.18
N GLU A 245 13.29 21.37 2.35
CA GLU A 245 13.93 22.68 2.53
C GLU A 245 15.34 22.71 1.93
N SER A 246 16.16 21.70 2.24
CA SER A 246 17.52 21.60 1.67
C SER A 246 17.50 21.51 0.15
N PHE A 247 16.52 20.79 -0.41
CA PHE A 247 16.39 20.64 -1.86
C PHE A 247 15.92 21.93 -2.54
N LEU A 248 14.96 22.63 -1.95
CA LEU A 248 14.48 23.92 -2.46
C LEU A 248 15.56 25.00 -2.35
N ASN A 249 16.30 25.06 -1.23
CA ASN A 249 17.44 25.98 -1.06
C ASN A 249 18.53 25.70 -2.09
N PHE A 250 18.78 24.43 -2.44
CA PHE A 250 19.69 24.09 -3.53
C PHE A 250 19.19 24.63 -4.88
N LEU A 251 17.92 24.44 -5.22
CA LEU A 251 17.34 24.95 -6.47
C LEU A 251 17.30 26.49 -6.53
N ALA A 252 17.30 27.16 -5.38
CA ALA A 252 17.30 28.62 -5.30
C ALA A 252 18.69 29.27 -5.48
N LYS A 253 19.78 28.48 -5.54
CA LYS A 253 21.13 29.03 -5.76
C LYS A 253 21.24 29.62 -7.18
N PRO A 254 21.82 30.83 -7.37
CA PRO A 254 21.90 31.47 -8.69
C PRO A 254 22.55 30.61 -9.79
N SER A 255 23.63 29.89 -9.47
CA SER A 255 24.29 28.97 -10.41
C SER A 255 23.40 27.80 -10.82
N VAL A 256 22.62 27.26 -9.87
CA VAL A 256 21.66 26.17 -10.11
C VAL A 256 20.48 26.66 -10.94
N ILE A 257 19.93 27.84 -10.63
CA ILE A 257 18.85 28.47 -11.42
C ILE A 257 19.28 28.58 -12.88
N LYS A 258 20.44 29.18 -13.14
CA LYS A 258 20.99 29.32 -14.50
C LYS A 258 21.14 27.98 -15.21
N PHE A 259 21.63 26.96 -14.50
CA PHE A 259 21.78 25.61 -15.06
C PHE A 259 20.43 24.95 -15.40
N MET A 260 19.40 25.15 -14.56
CA MET A 260 18.05 24.65 -14.81
C MET A 260 17.37 25.40 -15.96
N GLU A 261 17.55 26.72 -16.09
CA GLU A 261 17.06 27.51 -17.22
C GLU A 261 17.67 27.07 -18.55
N GLN A 262 18.98 26.78 -18.58
CA GLN A 262 19.62 26.18 -19.75
C GLN A 262 18.99 24.83 -20.12
N GLY A 263 18.66 24.00 -19.12
CA GLY A 263 17.93 22.74 -19.34
C GLY A 263 16.53 22.95 -19.92
N LYS A 264 15.81 23.98 -19.46
CA LYS A 264 14.49 24.35 -19.98
C LYS A 264 14.54 24.84 -21.43
N ALA A 265 15.51 25.69 -21.76
CA ALA A 265 15.76 26.14 -23.13
C ALA A 265 16.11 24.96 -24.05
N LEU A 266 16.89 24.00 -23.54
CA LEU A 266 17.23 22.77 -24.25
C LEU A 266 16.01 21.93 -24.58
N VAL A 267 15.11 21.70 -23.60
CA VAL A 267 13.87 20.94 -23.86
C VAL A 267 12.99 21.64 -24.88
N LYS A 268 12.93 22.98 -24.88
CA LYS A 268 12.19 23.74 -25.90
C LYS A 268 12.82 23.61 -27.29
N PHE A 269 14.15 23.54 -27.37
CA PHE A 269 14.84 23.30 -28.63
C PHE A 269 14.56 21.89 -29.18
N GLN A 270 14.53 20.88 -28.31
CA GLN A 270 14.14 19.51 -28.69
C GLN A 270 12.69 19.43 -29.16
N GLU A 271 11.77 20.19 -28.54
CA GLU A 271 10.39 20.31 -28.99
C GLU A 271 10.29 20.82 -30.43
N ASN A 272 11.10 21.82 -30.81
CA ASN A 272 11.16 22.31 -32.19
C ASN A 272 11.66 21.22 -33.17
N TYR A 273 12.63 20.41 -32.75
CA TYR A 273 13.08 19.27 -33.56
C TYR A 273 11.98 18.21 -33.73
N LEU A 274 11.16 17.95 -32.70
CA LEU A 274 10.02 17.05 -32.81
C LEU A 274 8.96 17.57 -33.79
N TYR A 275 8.75 18.89 -33.89
CA TYR A 275 7.86 19.47 -34.90
C TYR A 275 8.37 19.24 -36.31
N LEU A 276 9.69 19.39 -36.53
CA LEU A 276 10.29 19.06 -37.82
C LEU A 276 10.06 17.59 -38.20
N LEU A 277 10.17 16.66 -37.25
CA LEU A 277 9.87 15.25 -37.48
C LEU A 277 8.38 15.00 -37.78
N LEU A 278 7.48 15.70 -37.08
CA LEU A 278 6.04 15.63 -37.33
C LEU A 278 5.68 16.15 -38.73
N ASP A 279 6.31 17.23 -39.17
CA ASP A 279 6.12 17.78 -40.51
C ASP A 279 6.62 16.82 -41.59
N LYS A 280 7.81 16.24 -41.41
CA LYS A 280 8.34 15.19 -42.28
C LYS A 280 7.40 13.99 -42.35
N PHE A 281 6.88 13.54 -41.21
CA PHE A 281 5.88 12.47 -41.16
C PHE A 281 4.61 12.86 -41.95
N ASN A 282 4.07 14.07 -41.78
CA ASN A 282 2.87 14.49 -42.50
C ASN A 282 3.04 14.53 -44.03
N GLN A 283 4.25 14.84 -44.50
CA GLN A 283 4.61 14.93 -45.91
C GLN A 283 4.77 13.55 -46.57
N SER A 284 5.51 12.63 -45.96
CA SER A 284 5.83 11.31 -46.55
C SER A 284 5.33 10.14 -45.70
N GLY A 285 5.80 10.01 -44.45
CA GLY A 285 5.54 8.83 -43.60
C GLY A 285 4.06 8.53 -43.35
N ARG A 286 3.21 9.56 -43.29
CA ARG A 286 1.75 9.43 -43.16
C ARG A 286 1.14 8.76 -44.39
N MET A 287 1.61 9.11 -45.59
CA MET A 287 1.10 8.56 -46.84
C MET A 287 1.48 7.10 -47.00
N GLU A 288 2.69 6.73 -46.57
CA GLU A 288 3.17 5.35 -46.52
C GLU A 288 2.37 4.53 -45.50
N LEU A 289 2.25 5.02 -44.26
CA LEU A 289 1.45 4.38 -43.21
C LEU A 289 -0.01 4.16 -43.62
N CYS A 290 -0.63 5.17 -44.24
CA CYS A 290 -2.01 5.06 -44.73
C CYS A 290 -2.16 3.97 -45.80
N ARG A 291 -1.16 3.81 -46.66
CA ARG A 291 -1.13 2.79 -47.71
C ARG A 291 -0.95 1.39 -47.13
N ASP A 292 -0.02 1.22 -46.19
CA ASP A 292 0.29 -0.08 -45.58
C ASP A 292 -0.86 -0.63 -44.75
N LEU A 293 -1.56 0.26 -44.04
CA LEU A 293 -2.67 -0.10 -43.17
C LEU A 293 -4.04 -0.04 -43.87
N ASP A 294 -4.08 0.41 -45.14
CA ASP A 294 -5.29 0.63 -45.92
C ASP A 294 -6.30 1.55 -45.20
N ILE A 295 -5.81 2.68 -44.67
CA ILE A 295 -6.60 3.67 -43.93
C ILE A 295 -6.48 5.08 -44.53
N THR A 296 -7.45 5.94 -44.21
CA THR A 296 -7.37 7.38 -44.52
C THR A 296 -7.23 8.19 -43.24
N MET A 297 -6.15 8.96 -43.12
CA MET A 297 -5.89 9.83 -41.97
C MET A 297 -5.48 11.24 -42.42
N PRO A 298 -6.13 12.31 -41.90
CA PRO A 298 -5.72 13.69 -42.20
C PRO A 298 -4.36 14.02 -41.56
N PRO A 299 -3.65 15.06 -42.05
CA PRO A 299 -2.46 15.58 -41.39
C PRO A 299 -2.72 15.92 -39.92
N VAL A 300 -1.72 15.66 -39.09
CA VAL A 300 -1.78 15.87 -37.64
C VAL A 300 -1.04 17.14 -37.26
N ALA A 301 -1.74 18.05 -36.56
CA ALA A 301 -1.22 19.37 -36.18
C ALA A 301 -0.40 19.33 -34.88
N ALA A 302 0.58 20.23 -34.76
CA ALA A 302 1.48 20.35 -33.61
C ALA A 302 0.76 20.74 -32.32
N GLU A 303 -0.28 21.57 -32.39
CA GLU A 303 -1.08 21.97 -31.21
C GLU A 303 -1.80 20.77 -30.60
N LYS A 304 -2.34 19.89 -31.46
CA LYS A 304 -3.00 18.65 -31.03
C LYS A 304 -2.01 17.66 -30.40
N PHE A 305 -0.75 17.69 -30.82
CA PHE A 305 0.32 16.91 -30.21
C PHE A 305 0.65 17.43 -28.80
N LEU A 306 0.82 18.75 -28.64
CA LEU A 306 1.04 19.35 -27.31
C LEU A 306 -0.13 19.10 -26.35
N ASP A 307 -1.37 19.22 -26.83
CA ASP A 307 -2.56 18.93 -26.03
C ASP A 307 -2.58 17.48 -25.52
N PHE A 308 -2.12 16.55 -26.36
CA PHE A 308 -1.99 15.13 -26.05
C PHE A 308 -0.91 14.85 -24.99
N VAL A 309 0.24 15.52 -25.07
CA VAL A 309 1.31 15.43 -24.05
C VAL A 309 0.82 15.96 -22.70
N GLY A 310 0.07 17.07 -22.73
CA GLY A 310 -0.47 17.71 -21.54
C GLY A 310 0.61 18.39 -20.69
N PRO A 311 0.70 18.15 -19.37
CA PRO A 311 1.68 18.80 -18.50
C PRO A 311 3.09 18.17 -18.60
N GLY A 312 3.25 17.09 -19.37
CA GLY A 312 4.53 16.42 -19.57
C GLY A 312 5.45 17.13 -20.55
N GLN A 313 6.65 16.58 -20.70
CA GLN A 313 7.62 17.08 -21.67
C GLN A 313 7.43 16.37 -23.01
N PRO A 314 7.31 17.10 -24.14
CA PRO A 314 7.30 16.49 -25.47
C PRO A 314 8.52 15.61 -25.67
N SER A 315 8.31 14.39 -26.16
CA SER A 315 9.38 13.44 -26.42
C SER A 315 9.08 12.64 -27.68
N PHE A 316 10.12 12.06 -28.26
CA PHE A 316 9.99 11.19 -29.43
C PHE A 316 9.01 10.04 -29.19
N GLN A 317 9.02 9.47 -27.99
CA GLN A 317 8.06 8.46 -27.57
C GLN A 317 6.61 8.97 -27.59
N TYR A 318 6.35 10.18 -27.09
CA TYR A 318 5.00 10.76 -27.13
C TYR A 318 4.54 11.04 -28.56
N LEU A 319 5.45 11.42 -29.46
CA LEU A 319 5.14 11.64 -30.87
C LEU A 319 4.61 10.35 -31.51
N GLY A 320 5.31 9.23 -31.31
CA GLY A 320 4.84 7.92 -31.77
C GLY A 320 3.50 7.50 -31.17
N GLU A 321 3.27 7.75 -29.87
CA GLU A 321 1.99 7.46 -29.21
C GLU A 321 0.84 8.32 -29.69
N PHE A 322 1.11 9.60 -29.94
CA PHE A 322 0.13 10.52 -30.49
C PHE A 322 -0.30 10.04 -31.87
N ILE A 323 0.65 9.73 -32.75
CA ILE A 323 0.37 9.19 -34.08
C ILE A 323 -0.38 7.85 -33.97
N HIS A 324 0.07 6.93 -33.11
CA HIS A 324 -0.63 5.67 -32.83
C HIS A 324 -2.10 5.87 -32.45
N SER A 325 -2.38 6.84 -31.57
CA SER A 325 -3.76 7.15 -31.17
C SER A 325 -4.63 7.62 -32.34
N LYS A 326 -4.04 8.33 -33.31
CA LYS A 326 -4.74 8.80 -34.51
C LYS A 326 -4.96 7.68 -35.51
N VAL A 327 -4.00 6.76 -35.63
CA VAL A 327 -4.12 5.53 -36.43
C VAL A 327 -5.27 4.67 -35.90
N LEU A 328 -5.33 4.43 -34.58
CA LEU A 328 -6.43 3.65 -33.98
C LEU A 328 -7.79 4.31 -34.21
N ALA A 329 -7.89 5.63 -34.09
CA ALA A 329 -9.12 6.37 -34.36
C ALA A 329 -9.54 6.25 -35.84
N ALA A 330 -8.57 6.30 -36.78
CA ALA A 330 -8.83 6.12 -38.21
C ALA A 330 -9.33 4.70 -38.52
N ILE A 331 -8.69 3.66 -37.97
CA ILE A 331 -9.15 2.27 -38.12
C ILE A 331 -10.57 2.09 -37.57
N GLN A 332 -10.88 2.64 -36.39
CA GLN A 332 -12.22 2.58 -35.82
C GLN A 332 -13.27 3.29 -36.67
N GLY A 333 -12.93 4.45 -37.23
CA GLY A 333 -13.78 5.17 -38.17
C GLY A 333 -14.11 4.34 -39.41
N GLN A 334 -13.11 3.66 -39.98
CA GLN A 334 -13.26 2.80 -41.14
C GLN A 334 -14.07 1.54 -40.83
N ILE A 335 -13.81 0.86 -39.71
CA ILE A 335 -14.64 -0.26 -39.23
C ILE A 335 -16.11 0.16 -39.11
N SER A 336 -16.36 1.37 -38.59
CA SER A 336 -17.73 1.90 -38.42
C SER A 336 -18.40 2.20 -39.76
N ARG A 337 -17.63 2.66 -40.76
CA ARG A 337 -18.12 2.92 -42.12
C ARG A 337 -18.44 1.62 -42.86
N VAL A 338 -17.52 0.65 -42.86
CA VAL A 338 -17.72 -0.66 -43.50
C VAL A 338 -18.92 -1.41 -42.90
N LYS A 339 -19.11 -1.34 -41.57
CA LYS A 339 -20.29 -1.90 -40.89
C LYS A 339 -21.63 -1.25 -41.31
N LYS A 340 -21.61 0.01 -41.77
CA LYS A 340 -22.80 0.71 -42.27
C LYS A 340 -23.06 0.41 -43.75
N GLU A 341 -22.03 0.09 -44.53
CA GLU A 341 -22.12 0.05 -46.00
C GLU A 341 -22.58 -1.31 -46.57
N GLN A 342 -22.33 -2.51 -45.98
CA GLN A 342 -22.99 -3.80 -46.37
C GLN A 342 -22.54 -5.05 -45.57
N ILE A 343 -23.34 -6.13 -45.61
CA ILE A 343 -23.10 -7.47 -45.03
C ILE A 343 -22.74 -8.48 -46.15
N ASP A 344 -21.64 -8.27 -46.86
CA ASP A 344 -21.10 -9.22 -47.86
C ASP A 344 -19.93 -10.04 -47.26
N PRO A 345 -19.65 -11.30 -47.67
CA PRO A 345 -18.52 -12.08 -47.13
C PRO A 345 -17.15 -11.40 -47.32
N LYS A 346 -16.98 -10.58 -48.37
CA LYS A 346 -15.77 -9.77 -48.56
C LYS A 346 -15.64 -8.65 -47.53
N ALA A 347 -16.75 -8.02 -47.14
CA ALA A 347 -16.78 -7.00 -46.10
C ALA A 347 -16.44 -7.59 -44.71
N GLN A 348 -16.88 -8.82 -44.44
CA GLN A 348 -16.54 -9.52 -43.20
C GLN A 348 -15.04 -9.82 -43.10
N THR A 349 -14.43 -10.26 -44.20
CA THR A 349 -12.98 -10.55 -44.28
C THR A 349 -12.15 -9.28 -44.11
N HIS A 350 -12.60 -8.17 -44.69
CA HIS A 350 -11.97 -6.86 -44.54
C HIS A 350 -12.09 -6.32 -43.09
N LEU A 351 -13.25 -6.50 -42.44
CA LEU A 351 -13.45 -6.16 -41.02
C LEU A 351 -12.56 -6.97 -40.09
N ASP A 352 -12.38 -8.28 -40.37
CA ASP A 352 -11.50 -9.14 -39.59
C ASP A 352 -10.04 -8.73 -39.77
N ARG A 353 -9.63 -8.37 -41.00
CA ARG A 353 -8.29 -7.83 -41.27
C ARG A 353 -8.05 -6.52 -40.52
N LEU A 354 -8.95 -5.54 -40.62
CA LEU A 354 -8.83 -4.26 -39.90
C LEU A 354 -8.82 -4.45 -38.38
N SER A 355 -9.66 -5.35 -37.85
CA SER A 355 -9.70 -5.66 -36.42
C SER A 355 -8.40 -6.32 -35.96
N LYS A 356 -7.80 -7.16 -36.79
CA LYS A 356 -6.49 -7.77 -36.52
C LYS A 356 -5.39 -6.70 -36.55
N THR A 357 -5.34 -5.87 -37.58
CA THR A 357 -4.40 -4.73 -37.69
C THR A 357 -4.49 -3.80 -36.48
N MET A 358 -5.70 -3.47 -36.02
CA MET A 358 -5.92 -2.64 -34.82
C MET A 358 -5.30 -3.24 -33.56
N ASN A 359 -5.23 -4.57 -33.45
CA ASN A 359 -4.64 -5.27 -32.31
C ASN A 359 -3.13 -5.44 -32.45
N ASP A 360 -2.61 -5.52 -33.67
CA ASP A 360 -1.22 -5.83 -33.98
C ASP A 360 -0.34 -4.57 -34.07
N VAL A 361 -0.87 -3.43 -34.51
CA VAL A 361 -0.09 -2.18 -34.66
C VAL A 361 0.33 -1.64 -33.29
N MET A 362 1.65 -1.56 -33.06
CA MET A 362 2.25 -1.04 -31.84
C MET A 362 2.91 0.33 -32.07
N VAL A 363 3.13 1.06 -30.97
CA VAL A 363 3.87 2.33 -30.99
C VAL A 363 5.30 2.13 -31.50
N LYS A 364 5.91 0.98 -31.18
CA LYS A 364 7.27 0.63 -31.61
C LYS A 364 7.38 0.60 -33.14
N ASP A 365 6.41 -0.03 -33.80
CA ASP A 365 6.38 -0.12 -35.27
C ASP A 365 6.31 1.28 -35.90
N ILE A 366 5.52 2.18 -35.29
CA ILE A 366 5.41 3.57 -35.76
C ILE A 366 6.73 4.32 -35.66
N LEU A 367 7.41 4.17 -34.52
CA LEU A 367 8.69 4.83 -34.29
C LEU A 367 9.77 4.32 -35.24
N GLU A 368 9.86 3.00 -35.42
CA GLU A 368 10.91 2.36 -36.24
C GLU A 368 10.67 2.53 -37.74
N GLN A 369 9.44 2.31 -38.21
CA GLN A 369 9.15 2.26 -39.66
C GLN A 369 8.83 3.62 -40.28
N TYR A 370 8.21 4.54 -39.54
CA TYR A 370 7.69 5.79 -40.10
C TYR A 370 8.28 7.07 -39.51
N LEU A 371 9.08 6.97 -38.44
CA LEU A 371 9.72 8.11 -37.77
C LEU A 371 11.24 7.96 -37.60
N ASP A 372 11.84 6.93 -38.21
CA ASP A 372 13.28 6.69 -38.23
C ASP A 372 13.92 6.73 -36.83
N ALA A 373 13.41 5.88 -35.93
CA ALA A 373 13.88 5.82 -34.53
C ALA A 373 15.38 5.57 -34.39
N GLU A 374 15.99 4.84 -35.32
CA GLU A 374 17.42 4.51 -35.31
C GLU A 374 18.28 5.78 -35.43
N HIS A 375 17.88 6.71 -36.30
CA HIS A 375 18.61 7.95 -36.57
C HIS A 375 18.10 9.17 -35.77
N PHE A 376 17.23 8.97 -34.78
CA PHE A 376 16.69 10.09 -33.99
C PHE A 376 17.80 10.96 -33.37
N PHE A 377 18.79 10.33 -32.72
CA PHE A 377 19.86 11.04 -32.02
C PHE A 377 20.94 11.60 -32.96
N SER A 378 21.26 10.90 -34.05
CA SER A 378 22.16 11.43 -35.08
C SER A 378 21.53 12.62 -35.79
N GLY A 379 20.25 12.52 -36.16
CA GLY A 379 19.50 13.64 -36.74
C GLY A 379 19.35 14.84 -35.78
N LEU A 380 19.22 14.59 -34.48
CA LEU A 380 19.25 15.67 -33.47
C LEU A 380 20.63 16.35 -33.43
N TYR A 381 21.70 15.57 -33.50
CA TYR A 381 23.07 16.10 -33.53
C TYR A 381 23.33 16.94 -34.80
N ASP A 382 22.85 16.48 -35.96
CA ASP A 382 22.92 17.23 -37.21
C ASP A 382 22.10 18.52 -37.13
N TYR A 383 20.91 18.47 -36.54
CA TYR A 383 20.09 19.66 -36.29
C TYR A 383 20.78 20.66 -35.35
N VAL A 384 21.47 20.18 -34.32
CA VAL A 384 22.29 21.02 -33.43
C VAL A 384 23.43 21.68 -34.20
N LYS A 385 24.13 20.94 -35.07
CA LYS A 385 25.19 21.49 -35.94
C LYS A 385 24.65 22.54 -36.90
N GLU A 386 23.51 22.29 -37.54
CA GLU A 386 22.87 23.23 -38.47
C GLU A 386 22.52 24.55 -37.78
N LYS A 387 22.02 24.50 -36.54
CA LYS A 387 21.67 25.72 -35.78
C LYS A 387 22.86 26.45 -35.18
N GLY A 388 24.02 25.80 -35.06
CA GLY A 388 25.28 26.41 -34.63
C GLY A 388 25.14 27.18 -33.31
N ASN A 389 25.41 28.49 -33.33
CA ASN A 389 25.35 29.35 -32.15
C ASN A 389 23.96 29.48 -31.51
N ASN A 390 22.89 29.14 -32.24
CA ASN A 390 21.53 29.14 -31.71
C ASN A 390 21.17 27.84 -30.96
N ALA A 391 22.06 26.84 -30.98
CA ALA A 391 21.85 25.59 -30.26
C ALA A 391 22.11 25.76 -28.74
N PRO A 392 21.34 25.08 -27.87
CA PRO A 392 21.56 25.11 -26.43
C PRO A 392 22.97 24.62 -26.06
N PRO A 393 23.76 25.37 -25.27
CA PRO A 393 25.15 25.01 -24.96
C PRO A 393 25.32 23.60 -24.39
N ARG A 394 24.35 23.14 -23.59
CA ARG A 394 24.37 21.82 -22.95
C ARG A 394 24.26 20.63 -23.91
N LEU A 395 23.81 20.83 -25.16
CA LEU A 395 23.84 19.80 -26.21
C LEU A 395 25.15 19.79 -27.00
N CYS A 396 26.01 20.79 -26.81
CA CYS A 396 27.27 20.95 -27.52
C CYS A 396 28.50 20.55 -26.68
N VAL A 397 28.32 20.27 -25.38
CA VAL A 397 29.41 19.95 -24.47
C VAL A 397 29.72 18.45 -24.41
N GLN A 398 31.01 18.14 -24.27
CA GLN A 398 31.47 16.80 -23.95
C GLN A 398 31.09 16.42 -22.51
N PHE A 399 30.95 15.13 -22.24
CA PHE A 399 30.45 14.65 -20.95
C PHE A 399 31.34 15.05 -19.76
N CYS A 400 32.67 15.06 -19.89
CA CYS A 400 33.56 15.52 -18.81
C CYS A 400 33.29 16.97 -18.41
N THR A 401 33.12 17.86 -19.40
CA THR A 401 32.78 19.26 -19.16
C THR A 401 31.43 19.41 -18.45
N LEU A 402 30.45 18.57 -18.81
CA LEU A 402 29.17 18.54 -18.10
C LEU A 402 29.34 18.05 -16.65
N LEU A 403 30.22 17.07 -16.41
CA LEU A 403 30.52 16.61 -15.04
C LEU A 403 31.18 17.72 -14.21
N ASP A 404 32.12 18.46 -14.78
CA ASP A 404 32.75 19.61 -14.11
C ASP A 404 31.70 20.65 -13.71
N GLN A 405 30.80 21.00 -14.65
CA GLN A 405 29.67 21.90 -14.39
C GLN A 405 28.75 21.39 -13.27
N ILE A 406 28.54 20.07 -13.16
CA ILE A 406 27.70 19.48 -12.12
C ILE A 406 28.39 19.52 -10.76
N ASP A 407 29.69 19.24 -10.71
CA ASP A 407 30.49 19.24 -9.48
C ASP A 407 30.54 20.65 -8.86
N ASP A 408 30.59 21.69 -9.71
CA ASP A 408 30.47 23.11 -9.30
C ASP A 408 29.12 23.44 -8.64
N LEU A 409 28.04 22.71 -8.97
CA LEU A 409 26.72 22.93 -8.37
C LEU A 409 26.60 22.25 -6.99
N LEU A 410 27.10 21.03 -6.87
CA LEU A 410 27.01 20.21 -5.67
C LEU A 410 28.15 19.17 -5.60
N GLY A 411 29.10 19.38 -4.69
CA GLY A 411 30.32 18.56 -4.60
C GLY A 411 30.14 17.08 -4.18
N ASP A 412 28.98 16.66 -3.66
CA ASP A 412 28.68 15.22 -3.43
C ASP A 412 27.48 14.80 -4.28
N SER A 413 27.79 14.24 -5.45
CA SER A 413 26.81 13.76 -6.42
C SER A 413 26.99 12.28 -6.75
N ARG A 414 25.95 11.72 -7.38
CA ARG A 414 25.91 10.32 -7.76
C ARG A 414 25.53 10.21 -9.23
N ILE A 415 26.52 10.01 -10.09
CA ILE A 415 26.30 9.79 -11.52
C ILE A 415 26.02 8.31 -11.76
N THR A 416 24.98 8.03 -12.53
CA THR A 416 24.64 6.71 -13.06
C THR A 416 24.71 6.74 -14.57
N LEU A 417 25.54 5.89 -15.16
CA LEU A 417 25.63 5.70 -16.61
C LEU A 417 24.51 4.79 -17.08
N ASN A 418 23.76 5.22 -18.10
CA ASN A 418 22.80 4.37 -18.80
C ASN A 418 23.51 3.68 -19.96
N LEU A 419 23.29 2.38 -20.12
CA LEU A 419 23.96 1.57 -21.16
C LEU A 419 23.32 1.69 -22.55
N ASP A 420 22.24 2.47 -22.66
CA ASP A 420 21.57 2.71 -23.92
C ASP A 420 22.48 3.41 -24.95
N ARG A 421 22.54 2.85 -26.18
CA ARG A 421 23.44 3.28 -27.27
C ARG A 421 24.94 3.21 -26.97
N LEU A 422 25.35 2.44 -25.96
CA LEU A 422 26.77 2.26 -25.61
C LEU A 422 27.27 0.85 -25.94
N GLU A 423 28.49 0.79 -26.46
CA GLU A 423 29.25 -0.45 -26.59
C GLU A 423 30.19 -0.65 -25.38
N PRO A 424 30.74 -1.86 -25.15
CA PRO A 424 31.64 -2.12 -24.03
C PRO A 424 32.90 -1.22 -24.00
N GLU A 425 33.43 -0.89 -25.17
CA GLU A 425 34.52 0.09 -25.36
C GLU A 425 34.14 1.49 -24.85
N ASP A 426 32.94 1.97 -25.16
CA ASP A 426 32.46 3.28 -24.70
C ASP A 426 32.36 3.31 -23.17
N VAL A 427 31.84 2.24 -22.56
CA VAL A 427 31.73 2.14 -21.11
C VAL A 427 33.11 2.21 -20.43
N LEU A 428 34.12 1.55 -21.00
CA LEU A 428 35.48 1.60 -20.47
C LEU A 428 36.08 3.01 -20.56
N GLU A 429 35.99 3.65 -21.73
CA GLU A 429 36.44 5.04 -21.95
C GLU A 429 35.76 5.99 -20.97
N LEU A 430 34.41 5.93 -20.87
CA LEU A 430 33.63 6.80 -19.99
C LEU A 430 33.97 6.61 -18.52
N LEU A 431 34.18 5.37 -18.06
CA LEU A 431 34.58 5.12 -16.67
C LEU A 431 35.95 5.71 -16.37
N TYR A 432 36.93 5.53 -17.27
CA TYR A 432 38.29 6.05 -17.13
C TYR A 432 38.32 7.58 -17.17
N ASP A 433 37.76 8.19 -18.21
CA ASP A 433 37.76 9.63 -18.43
C ASP A 433 36.92 10.39 -17.37
N SER A 434 35.95 9.71 -16.74
CA SER A 434 35.23 10.28 -15.61
C SER A 434 36.08 10.42 -14.34
N GLY A 435 37.27 9.80 -14.26
CA GLY A 435 38.12 9.86 -13.05
C GLY A 435 37.43 9.29 -11.80
N GLY A 436 36.60 8.25 -11.95
CA GLY A 436 35.83 7.66 -10.85
C GLY A 436 34.52 8.40 -10.49
N ARG A 437 34.17 9.49 -11.19
CA ARG A 437 32.90 10.22 -10.97
C ARG A 437 31.67 9.39 -11.35
N ILE A 438 31.76 8.57 -12.41
CA ILE A 438 30.72 7.61 -12.78
C ILE A 438 30.80 6.38 -11.87
N SER A 439 30.16 6.47 -10.70
CA SER A 439 30.22 5.41 -9.67
C SER A 439 29.05 4.40 -9.75
N ARG A 440 28.15 4.52 -10.73
CA ARG A 440 26.97 3.66 -10.90
C ARG A 440 26.68 3.38 -12.36
N ILE A 441 26.10 2.21 -12.63
CA ILE A 441 25.67 1.80 -13.97
C ILE A 441 24.25 1.24 -13.88
N GLU A 442 23.33 1.75 -14.70
CA GLU A 442 22.03 1.13 -14.92
C GLU A 442 22.21 -0.12 -15.80
N ILE A 443 22.34 -1.27 -15.14
CA ILE A 443 22.66 -2.54 -15.80
C ILE A 443 21.45 -3.14 -16.50
N ILE A 444 20.24 -2.90 -15.97
CA ILE A 444 18.98 -3.34 -16.55
C ILE A 444 18.00 -2.17 -16.51
N ASN A 445 17.58 -1.73 -17.69
CA ASN A 445 16.39 -0.92 -17.91
C ASN A 445 15.30 -1.83 -18.51
N LEU A 446 14.23 -2.07 -17.75
CA LEU A 446 13.22 -3.08 -18.11
C LEU A 446 12.47 -2.78 -19.41
N LYS A 447 12.36 -1.50 -19.80
CA LYS A 447 11.71 -1.08 -21.06
C LYS A 447 12.50 -1.57 -22.28
N LYS A 448 13.83 -1.65 -22.17
CA LYS A 448 14.78 -2.02 -23.24
C LYS A 448 15.41 -3.40 -23.06
N TYR A 449 15.17 -4.04 -21.92
CA TYR A 449 15.79 -5.31 -21.58
C TYR A 449 15.29 -6.44 -22.48
N ASN A 450 16.22 -7.04 -23.24
CA ASN A 450 16.00 -8.26 -24.01
C ASN A 450 16.82 -9.41 -23.42
N PRO A 451 16.19 -10.47 -22.88
CA PRO A 451 16.91 -11.63 -22.36
C PRO A 451 17.79 -12.35 -23.40
N LEU A 452 17.44 -12.25 -24.69
CA LEU A 452 18.18 -12.87 -25.80
C LEU A 452 19.42 -12.06 -26.20
N ASP A 453 19.46 -10.77 -25.89
CA ASP A 453 20.55 -9.87 -26.23
C ASP A 453 21.10 -9.19 -24.96
N ASN A 454 22.05 -9.88 -24.32
CA ASN A 454 22.64 -9.46 -23.05
C ASN A 454 24.17 -9.28 -23.12
N LYS A 455 24.75 -9.18 -24.32
CA LYS A 455 26.20 -9.15 -24.53
C LYS A 455 26.87 -7.98 -23.80
N ILE A 456 26.33 -6.76 -23.95
CA ILE A 456 26.87 -5.55 -23.29
C ILE A 456 26.76 -5.70 -21.76
N MET A 457 25.59 -6.12 -21.26
CA MET A 457 25.34 -6.35 -19.84
C MET A 457 26.36 -7.31 -19.21
N LEU A 458 26.70 -8.40 -19.91
CA LEU A 458 27.71 -9.36 -19.47
C LEU A 458 29.11 -8.75 -19.38
N ARG A 459 29.53 -8.06 -20.44
CA ARG A 459 30.86 -7.42 -20.49
C ARG A 459 31.03 -6.34 -19.44
N VAL A 460 30.01 -5.52 -19.22
CA VAL A 460 30.00 -4.48 -18.18
C VAL A 460 30.04 -5.11 -16.78
N ASN A 461 29.36 -6.23 -16.56
CA ASN A 461 29.44 -6.96 -15.29
C ASN A 461 30.83 -7.58 -15.06
N GLU A 462 31.46 -8.14 -16.10
CA GLU A 462 32.85 -8.62 -16.03
C GLU A 462 33.82 -7.47 -15.68
N LEU A 463 33.66 -6.31 -16.32
CA LEU A 463 34.47 -5.12 -16.05
C LEU A 463 34.29 -4.66 -14.60
N GLN A 464 33.05 -4.53 -14.12
CA GLN A 464 32.76 -4.17 -12.73
C GLN A 464 33.35 -5.18 -11.74
N GLY A 465 33.27 -6.48 -12.05
CA GLY A 465 33.83 -7.56 -11.24
C GLY A 465 35.36 -7.63 -11.26
N ALA A 466 36.01 -6.94 -12.19
CA ALA A 466 37.47 -6.78 -12.24
C ALA A 466 37.93 -5.48 -11.55
N VAL A 467 37.22 -4.37 -11.78
CA VAL A 467 37.53 -3.04 -11.20
C VAL A 467 37.35 -3.04 -9.69
N ASN A 468 36.18 -3.43 -9.19
CA ASN A 468 35.84 -3.26 -7.77
C ASN A 468 36.73 -4.05 -6.80
N PRO A 469 37.10 -5.32 -7.08
CA PRO A 469 38.06 -6.04 -6.24
C PRO A 469 39.52 -5.63 -6.47
N GLY A 470 39.78 -4.79 -7.47
CA GLY A 470 41.13 -4.33 -7.82
C GLY A 470 41.99 -5.37 -8.56
N SER A 471 41.39 -6.23 -9.40
CA SER A 471 42.13 -7.32 -10.05
C SER A 471 42.80 -6.88 -11.37
N ILE A 472 44.08 -6.50 -11.30
CA ILE A 472 44.86 -6.04 -12.46
C ILE A 472 44.90 -7.09 -13.57
N LEU A 473 45.12 -8.37 -13.25
CA LEU A 473 45.16 -9.45 -14.25
C LEU A 473 43.84 -9.57 -15.03
N LYS A 474 42.69 -9.48 -14.33
CA LYS A 474 41.38 -9.54 -14.97
C LYS A 474 41.12 -8.30 -15.81
N LEU A 475 41.46 -7.12 -15.30
CA LEU A 475 41.34 -5.86 -16.04
C LEU A 475 42.15 -5.93 -17.34
N LYS A 476 43.42 -6.37 -17.28
CA LYS A 476 44.29 -6.49 -18.46
C LYS A 476 43.66 -7.39 -19.51
N ARG A 477 43.17 -8.56 -19.09
CA ARG A 477 42.48 -9.52 -19.99
C ARG A 477 41.23 -8.91 -20.65
N ILE A 478 40.39 -8.21 -19.88
CA ILE A 478 39.16 -7.60 -20.40
C ILE A 478 39.49 -6.48 -21.38
N ILE A 479 40.40 -5.57 -21.03
CA ILE A 479 40.82 -4.45 -21.87
C ILE A 479 41.48 -4.95 -23.16
N SER A 480 42.41 -5.91 -23.07
CA SER A 480 43.03 -6.52 -24.27
C SER A 480 42.00 -7.20 -25.17
N LYS A 481 40.96 -7.81 -24.61
CA LYS A 481 39.86 -8.40 -25.38
C LYS A 481 39.03 -7.34 -26.10
N ILE A 482 38.72 -6.22 -25.43
CA ILE A 482 38.04 -5.07 -26.06
C ILE A 482 38.89 -4.50 -27.20
N ILE A 483 40.20 -4.33 -27.00
CA ILE A 483 41.13 -3.89 -28.04
C ILE A 483 41.11 -4.84 -29.25
N ALA A 484 41.20 -6.15 -29.02
CA ALA A 484 41.16 -7.15 -30.09
C ALA A 484 39.79 -7.17 -30.82
N ASP A 485 38.69 -6.96 -30.10
CA ASP A 485 37.35 -6.85 -30.67
C ASP A 485 37.24 -5.60 -31.58
N ILE A 486 37.79 -4.44 -31.17
CA ILE A 486 37.86 -3.21 -31.99
C ILE A 486 38.75 -3.39 -33.23
N GLN A 487 39.91 -4.06 -33.10
CA GLN A 487 40.81 -4.30 -34.23
C GLN A 487 40.11 -5.05 -35.38
N LYS A 488 39.11 -5.88 -35.07
CA LYS A 488 38.31 -6.64 -36.05
C LYS A 488 37.14 -5.86 -36.63
N LYS A 489 36.64 -4.83 -35.93
CA LYS A 489 35.55 -3.97 -36.43
C LYS A 489 36.12 -2.93 -37.41
N GLU A 490 35.36 -2.57 -38.44
CA GLU A 490 35.58 -1.33 -39.20
C GLU A 490 34.67 -0.26 -38.61
N THR A 491 35.26 0.79 -38.05
CA THR A 491 34.54 1.92 -37.43
C THR A 491 35.30 3.20 -37.69
N ASP A 492 34.56 4.30 -37.84
CA ASP A 492 35.14 5.64 -37.83
C ASP A 492 35.89 5.87 -36.51
N GLN A 493 37.03 6.58 -36.58
CA GLN A 493 37.92 6.86 -35.43
C GLN A 493 38.57 5.61 -34.79
N LYS A 494 38.67 4.48 -35.50
CA LYS A 494 39.29 3.24 -35.01
C LYS A 494 40.69 3.45 -34.41
N GLU A 495 41.56 4.17 -35.11
CA GLU A 495 42.95 4.42 -34.67
C GLU A 495 43.00 5.21 -33.37
N ASP A 496 42.21 6.28 -33.27
CA ASP A 496 42.10 7.10 -32.06
C ASP A 496 41.57 6.27 -30.88
N ARG A 497 40.54 5.45 -31.12
CA ARG A 497 39.99 4.55 -30.10
C ARG A 497 41.01 3.50 -29.64
N LEU A 498 41.77 2.89 -30.56
CA LEU A 498 42.82 1.95 -30.19
C LEU A 498 43.95 2.62 -29.39
N LYS A 499 44.32 3.85 -29.74
CA LYS A 499 45.28 4.64 -28.98
C LYS A 499 44.76 4.92 -27.56
N LYS A 500 43.51 5.35 -27.42
CA LYS A 500 42.87 5.61 -26.12
C LYS A 500 42.81 4.35 -25.25
N LEU A 501 42.36 3.23 -25.79
CA LEU A 501 42.30 1.96 -25.07
C LEU A 501 43.70 1.46 -24.65
N SER A 502 44.72 1.72 -25.47
CA SER A 502 46.12 1.41 -25.13
C SER A 502 46.63 2.27 -23.98
N VAL A 503 46.23 3.54 -23.90
CA VAL A 503 46.52 4.42 -22.75
C VAL A 503 45.88 3.86 -21.48
N ILE A 504 44.60 3.49 -21.53
CA ILE A 504 43.89 2.89 -20.37
C ILE A 504 44.55 1.58 -19.94
N LEU A 505 45.04 0.78 -20.90
CA LEU A 505 45.75 -0.47 -20.61
C LEU A 505 47.10 -0.23 -19.92
N ASN A 506 47.84 0.81 -20.33
CA ASN A 506 49.11 1.18 -19.71
C ASN A 506 48.89 1.83 -18.33
N ASP A 507 47.76 2.49 -18.13
CA ASP A 507 47.36 3.18 -16.91
C ASP A 507 46.37 2.38 -16.05
N ILE A 508 46.50 1.05 -16.10
CA ILE A 508 45.54 0.13 -15.49
C ILE A 508 45.49 0.24 -13.96
N ASP A 509 46.61 0.61 -13.33
CA ASP A 509 46.70 0.74 -11.89
C ASP A 509 45.99 2.00 -11.41
N GLU A 510 46.15 3.12 -12.10
CA GLU A 510 45.41 4.35 -11.78
C GLU A 510 43.92 4.15 -12.02
N PHE A 511 43.53 3.53 -13.15
CA PHE A 511 42.13 3.19 -13.41
C PHE A 511 41.50 2.36 -12.29
N LYS A 512 42.26 1.41 -11.71
CA LYS A 512 41.84 0.63 -10.55
C LYS A 512 41.66 1.52 -9.32
N HIS A 513 42.61 2.42 -9.06
CA HIS A 513 42.61 3.30 -7.89
C HIS A 513 41.47 4.32 -7.90
N MET A 514 41.00 4.78 -9.07
CA MET A 514 39.84 5.66 -9.22
C MET A 514 38.58 5.17 -8.49
N PHE A 515 38.39 3.85 -8.36
CA PHE A 515 37.20 3.24 -7.77
C PHE A 515 37.41 2.64 -6.37
N ALA A 516 38.61 2.76 -5.79
CA ALA A 516 38.93 2.19 -4.48
C ALA A 516 38.06 2.79 -3.36
N ALA A 517 37.86 4.11 -3.35
CA ALA A 517 37.01 4.80 -2.37
C ALA A 517 35.51 4.67 -2.69
N ARG A 518 35.16 4.57 -3.98
CA ARG A 518 33.78 4.58 -4.48
C ARG A 518 33.57 3.45 -5.50
N PRO A 519 33.31 2.21 -5.04
CA PRO A 519 33.13 1.09 -5.95
C PRO A 519 31.89 1.27 -6.83
N ILE A 520 31.97 0.75 -8.05
CA ILE A 520 30.91 0.80 -9.06
C ILE A 520 29.71 -0.02 -8.57
N LYS A 521 28.53 0.63 -8.46
CA LYS A 521 27.29 -0.02 -8.04
C LYS A 521 26.31 -0.17 -9.21
N LEU A 522 25.72 -1.36 -9.32
CA LEU A 522 24.69 -1.63 -10.33
C LEU A 522 23.33 -1.07 -9.91
N LYS A 523 22.56 -0.61 -10.90
CA LYS A 523 21.23 -0.03 -10.77
C LYS A 523 20.25 -0.69 -11.72
N ILE A 524 19.00 -0.82 -11.27
CA ILE A 524 17.95 -1.53 -12.02
C ILE A 524 16.70 -0.67 -11.99
N GLY A 525 16.28 -0.26 -13.18
CA GLY A 525 15.16 0.64 -13.41
C GLY A 525 14.08 -0.03 -14.24
N SER A 526 12.82 0.30 -13.98
CA SER A 526 11.73 -0.14 -14.85
C SER A 526 11.54 0.75 -16.07
N ASP A 527 11.95 2.02 -15.96
CA ASP A 527 11.65 3.08 -16.95
C ASP A 527 10.13 3.14 -17.23
N SER A 528 9.35 2.95 -16.16
CA SER A 528 7.89 2.84 -16.26
C SER A 528 7.25 4.21 -16.37
N THR A 529 6.47 4.40 -17.44
CA THR A 529 5.68 5.60 -17.70
C THR A 529 4.18 5.40 -17.41
N GLY A 530 3.79 4.20 -16.95
CA GLY A 530 2.38 3.82 -16.72
C GLY A 530 1.60 3.49 -18.00
N LYS A 531 2.31 3.07 -19.06
CA LYS A 531 1.75 2.78 -20.39
C LYS A 531 1.44 1.28 -20.60
N PRO A 532 0.33 0.92 -21.29
CA PRO A 532 0.01 -0.47 -21.62
C PRO A 532 1.09 -1.05 -22.55
N GLY A 533 1.26 -2.37 -22.55
CA GLY A 533 2.28 -3.07 -23.36
C GLY A 533 3.60 -3.37 -22.64
N HIS A 534 3.94 -2.67 -21.56
CA HIS A 534 5.18 -2.88 -20.81
C HIS A 534 4.95 -3.43 -19.39
N TYR A 535 6.01 -4.00 -18.79
CA TYR A 535 6.02 -4.37 -17.38
C TYR A 535 5.81 -3.12 -16.50
N GLY A 536 4.90 -3.21 -15.53
CA GLY A 536 4.67 -2.11 -14.60
C GLY A 536 5.84 -1.86 -13.63
N MET A 537 5.95 -0.64 -13.10
CA MET A 537 6.99 -0.21 -12.14
C MET A 537 7.24 -1.20 -10.99
N GLY A 538 8.51 -1.30 -10.57
CA GLY A 538 8.97 -1.86 -9.31
C GLY A 538 9.51 -3.29 -9.34
N PHE A 539 10.47 -3.55 -8.46
CA PHE A 539 11.10 -4.86 -8.25
C PHE A 539 11.04 -5.27 -6.77
N ALA A 540 11.10 -6.58 -6.51
CA ALA A 540 11.17 -7.15 -5.17
C ALA A 540 12.27 -8.21 -5.07
N VAL A 541 12.98 -8.21 -3.94
CA VAL A 541 13.91 -9.29 -3.59
C VAL A 541 13.13 -10.42 -2.94
N ILE A 542 13.08 -11.58 -3.59
CA ILE A 542 12.26 -12.75 -3.22
C ILE A 542 12.51 -13.16 -1.77
N ASP A 543 13.76 -13.16 -1.32
CA ASP A 543 14.18 -13.60 0.02
C ASP A 543 13.49 -12.81 1.15
N THR A 544 13.14 -11.55 0.86
CA THR A 544 12.50 -10.64 1.82
C THR A 544 10.98 -10.74 1.85
N LEU A 545 10.38 -11.54 0.96
CA LEU A 545 8.93 -11.73 0.84
C LEU A 545 8.43 -12.85 1.77
N PRO A 546 7.12 -12.89 2.08
CA PRO A 546 6.51 -13.99 2.83
C PRO A 546 6.76 -15.33 2.14
N PHE A 547 6.99 -16.39 2.93
CA PHE A 547 7.32 -17.74 2.44
C PHE A 547 6.36 -18.24 1.35
N ARG A 548 5.06 -18.01 1.50
CA ARG A 548 4.03 -18.41 0.51
C ARG A 548 4.23 -17.73 -0.84
N VAL A 549 4.65 -16.47 -0.84
CA VAL A 549 4.91 -15.70 -2.06
C VAL A 549 6.17 -16.25 -2.74
N ARG A 550 7.21 -16.58 -1.96
CA ARG A 550 8.43 -17.22 -2.48
C ARG A 550 8.11 -18.52 -3.21
N GLN A 551 7.39 -19.43 -2.55
CA GLN A 551 6.96 -20.69 -3.15
C GLN A 551 6.11 -20.50 -4.42
N LYS A 552 5.27 -19.45 -4.46
CA LYS A 552 4.45 -19.15 -5.64
C LYS A 552 5.27 -18.64 -6.82
N ILE A 553 6.33 -17.88 -6.57
CA ILE A 553 7.25 -17.35 -7.60
C ILE A 553 8.22 -18.43 -8.09
N GLU A 554 8.62 -19.36 -7.21
CA GLU A 554 9.49 -20.49 -7.57
C GLU A 554 8.81 -21.50 -8.50
N LYS A 555 7.47 -21.64 -8.41
CA LYS A 555 6.69 -22.44 -9.36
C LYS A 555 6.73 -21.80 -10.75
N GLU A 556 7.07 -22.57 -11.77
CA GLU A 556 7.40 -22.08 -13.12
C GLU A 556 6.24 -21.38 -13.87
N ASN A 557 5.00 -21.48 -13.38
CA ASN A 557 3.81 -20.82 -13.95
C ASN A 557 3.55 -19.41 -13.39
N SER A 558 4.61 -18.66 -13.12
CA SER A 558 4.53 -17.29 -12.61
C SER A 558 4.57 -16.29 -13.77
N ASP A 559 3.48 -15.53 -14.00
CA ASP A 559 3.39 -14.43 -14.99
C ASP A 559 4.33 -13.22 -14.73
N ARG A 560 5.31 -13.39 -13.84
CA ARG A 560 6.28 -12.37 -13.42
C ARG A 560 7.66 -12.74 -13.92
N LEU A 561 8.40 -11.74 -14.41
CA LEU A 561 9.77 -11.92 -14.86
C LEU A 561 10.71 -11.98 -13.65
N ARG A 562 11.48 -13.06 -13.57
CA ARG A 562 12.64 -13.15 -12.67
C ARG A 562 13.87 -12.70 -13.44
N LEU A 563 14.53 -11.67 -12.94
CA LEU A 563 15.73 -11.13 -13.57
C LEU A 563 16.96 -11.98 -13.20
N PRO A 564 18.00 -12.02 -14.05
CA PRO A 564 19.25 -12.75 -13.78
C PRO A 564 20.14 -12.01 -12.76
N VAL A 565 19.54 -11.51 -11.68
CA VAL A 565 20.19 -10.71 -10.65
C VAL A 565 19.89 -11.30 -9.29
N ASN A 566 20.96 -11.52 -8.52
CA ASN A 566 20.90 -11.90 -7.12
C ASN A 566 21.34 -10.73 -6.24
N VAL A 567 20.46 -10.31 -5.36
CA VAL A 567 20.73 -9.30 -4.33
C VAL A 567 21.07 -10.02 -3.05
N LYS A 568 22.31 -9.88 -2.57
CA LYS A 568 22.68 -10.41 -1.26
C LYS A 568 22.00 -9.57 -0.17
N THR A 569 21.34 -10.24 0.77
CA THR A 569 20.58 -9.59 1.84
C THR A 569 21.02 -10.07 3.21
N SER A 570 21.04 -9.16 4.18
CA SER A 570 21.26 -9.47 5.60
C SER A 570 20.07 -9.02 6.44
N LEU A 571 19.75 -9.79 7.48
CA LEU A 571 18.64 -9.53 8.40
C LEU A 571 19.16 -9.02 9.74
N TYR A 572 18.97 -7.72 9.99
CA TYR A 572 19.27 -7.12 11.28
C TYR A 572 18.08 -7.30 12.24
N THR A 573 18.32 -7.87 13.43
CA THR A 573 17.29 -8.08 14.46
C THR A 573 17.64 -7.32 15.73
N LEU A 574 16.89 -6.26 16.03
CA LEU A 574 16.95 -5.55 17.31
C LEU A 574 16.01 -6.23 18.31
N THR A 575 16.53 -6.60 19.47
CA THR A 575 15.73 -7.21 20.55
C THR A 575 15.67 -6.24 21.72
N SER A 576 14.45 -5.87 22.12
CA SER A 576 14.20 -5.00 23.27
C SER A 576 13.50 -5.78 24.38
N PRO A 577 13.86 -5.56 25.66
CA PRO A 577 13.20 -6.20 26.78
C PRO A 577 11.71 -5.79 26.83
N PRO A 578 10.81 -6.63 27.37
CA PRO A 578 9.41 -6.26 27.54
C PRO A 578 9.27 -5.11 28.52
N GLU A 579 8.42 -4.11 28.22
CA GLU A 579 8.16 -2.97 29.12
C GLU A 579 7.55 -3.40 30.47
N PHE A 580 6.90 -4.57 30.54
CA PHE A 580 6.29 -5.07 31.78
C PHE A 580 6.30 -6.61 31.81
N ILE A 581 6.91 -7.19 32.85
CA ILE A 581 6.80 -8.61 33.21
C ILE A 581 6.47 -8.64 34.69
N SER A 582 5.39 -9.31 35.09
CA SER A 582 5.10 -9.49 36.51
C SER A 582 6.20 -10.29 37.19
N GLY A 583 6.55 -9.94 38.43
CA GLY A 583 7.63 -10.58 39.19
C GLY A 583 7.49 -12.11 39.28
N ALA A 584 6.25 -12.61 39.41
CA ALA A 584 5.94 -14.03 39.45
C ALA A 584 6.28 -14.80 38.15
N ILE A 585 6.19 -14.16 36.98
CA ILE A 585 6.45 -14.80 35.69
C ILE A 585 7.93 -14.61 35.31
N ALA A 586 8.55 -13.52 35.74
CA ALA A 586 9.94 -13.19 35.44
C ALA A 586 10.96 -14.20 36.00
N TRP A 587 10.58 -15.03 36.97
CA TRP A 587 11.42 -16.06 37.59
C TRP A 587 11.58 -17.32 36.73
N ILE A 588 10.74 -17.52 35.71
CA ILE A 588 10.84 -18.66 34.80
C ILE A 588 12.01 -18.44 33.81
N PRO A 589 13.04 -19.31 33.79
CA PRO A 589 14.17 -19.19 32.88
C PRO A 589 13.72 -19.11 31.41
N GLY A 590 14.30 -18.19 30.63
CA GLY A 590 14.00 -18.04 29.20
C GLY A 590 12.71 -17.28 28.85
N ILE A 591 11.83 -16.98 29.82
CA ILE A 591 10.56 -16.28 29.54
C ILE A 591 10.80 -14.83 29.07
N ARG A 592 11.84 -14.16 29.59
CA ARG A 592 12.22 -12.81 29.15
C ARG A 592 12.61 -12.80 27.68
N ALA A 593 13.37 -13.81 27.23
CA ALA A 593 13.77 -13.97 25.84
C ALA A 593 12.58 -14.33 24.94
N LEU A 594 11.62 -15.10 25.45
CA LEU A 594 10.38 -15.45 24.73
C LEU A 594 9.46 -14.24 24.54
N LEU A 595 9.35 -13.38 25.56
CA LEU A 595 8.47 -12.21 25.58
C LEU A 595 9.11 -10.94 24.97
N SER A 596 10.41 -10.99 24.66
CA SER A 596 11.14 -9.85 24.10
C SER A 596 10.54 -9.35 22.79
N ILE A 597 10.53 -8.03 22.62
CA ILE A 597 10.05 -7.39 21.39
C ILE A 597 11.18 -7.43 20.37
N LYS A 598 10.96 -8.13 19.26
CA LYS A 598 11.94 -8.23 18.15
C LYS A 598 11.52 -7.32 17.00
N LYS A 599 12.39 -6.38 16.62
CA LYS A 599 12.26 -5.57 15.39
C LYS A 599 13.27 -6.07 14.37
N ARG A 600 12.80 -6.38 13.15
CA ARG A 600 13.62 -6.95 12.08
C ARG A 600 13.70 -6.01 10.89
N LYS A 601 14.88 -5.84 10.30
CA LYS A 601 15.13 -5.00 9.13
C LYS A 601 16.05 -5.72 8.14
N TRP A 602 15.61 -5.84 6.89
CA TRP A 602 16.45 -6.33 5.81
C TRP A 602 17.33 -5.20 5.25
N ILE A 603 18.59 -5.53 4.95
CA ILE A 603 19.56 -4.61 4.36
C ILE A 603 20.09 -5.24 3.06
N PRO A 604 20.02 -4.53 1.91
CA PRO A 604 20.68 -4.97 0.68
C PRO A 604 22.18 -4.66 0.75
N GLU A 605 23.04 -5.63 0.45
CA GLU A 605 24.49 -5.44 0.44
C GLU A 605 24.98 -5.03 -0.96
N PHE A 606 24.89 -5.93 -1.95
CA PHE A 606 25.29 -5.68 -3.34
C PHE A 606 24.51 -6.56 -4.32
N PHE A 607 24.54 -6.15 -5.59
CA PHE A 607 23.91 -6.85 -6.71
C PHE A 607 24.95 -7.72 -7.41
N MET A 608 24.60 -8.99 -7.65
CA MET A 608 25.37 -9.94 -8.43
C MET A 608 24.56 -10.37 -9.63
N LEU A 609 25.16 -10.35 -10.82
CA LEU A 609 24.51 -10.77 -12.04
C LEU A 609 24.90 -12.23 -12.35
N TYR A 610 23.91 -13.10 -12.53
CA TYR A 610 24.11 -14.51 -12.86
C TYR A 610 23.44 -14.83 -14.19
N PRO A 611 24.19 -14.96 -15.29
CA PRO A 611 23.62 -15.08 -16.64
C PRO A 611 22.79 -16.33 -16.87
N VAL A 612 23.12 -17.42 -16.17
CA VAL A 612 22.61 -18.77 -16.42
C VAL A 612 21.50 -19.16 -15.45
N SER A 613 21.29 -18.41 -14.36
CA SER A 613 20.32 -18.77 -13.30
C SER A 613 19.23 -17.72 -13.09
N LYS A 614 18.03 -18.19 -12.75
CA LYS A 614 16.93 -17.30 -12.31
C LYS A 614 17.37 -16.65 -10.98
N GLY A 615 17.65 -15.35 -11.00
CA GLY A 615 18.06 -14.59 -9.82
C GLY A 615 16.96 -14.50 -8.75
N ASN A 616 17.27 -13.83 -7.63
CA ASN A 616 16.31 -13.60 -6.53
C ASN A 616 15.54 -12.26 -6.67
N LEU A 617 15.61 -11.60 -7.83
CA LEU A 617 14.90 -10.36 -8.13
C LEU A 617 13.71 -10.64 -9.07
N VAL A 618 12.53 -10.14 -8.70
CA VAL A 618 11.29 -10.34 -9.47
C VAL A 618 10.56 -9.02 -9.75
N THR A 619 9.86 -8.92 -10.88
CA THR A 619 9.02 -7.76 -11.20
C THR A 619 7.75 -7.70 -10.34
N LEU A 620 7.42 -6.50 -9.86
CA LEU A 620 6.15 -6.23 -9.16
C LEU A 620 4.96 -6.09 -10.12
N GLY A 621 5.20 -5.78 -11.40
CA GLY A 621 4.22 -5.89 -12.48
C GLY A 621 4.23 -7.27 -13.16
N ARG A 622 3.10 -7.67 -13.76
CA ARG A 622 3.02 -8.76 -14.76
C ARG A 622 3.20 -8.17 -16.17
N SER A 623 3.59 -9.00 -17.13
CA SER A 623 3.65 -8.58 -18.54
C SER A 623 2.25 -8.27 -19.08
N ALA A 624 2.10 -7.14 -19.77
CA ALA A 624 0.86 -6.77 -20.45
C ALA A 624 0.54 -7.70 -21.64
N PHE A 625 1.56 -8.30 -22.28
CA PHE A 625 1.41 -9.19 -23.44
C PHE A 625 0.58 -10.46 -23.13
N MET A 626 0.55 -10.92 -21.87
CA MET A 626 -0.22 -12.10 -21.49
C MET A 626 -1.68 -11.78 -21.08
N GLY A 627 -1.96 -10.51 -20.72
CA GLY A 627 -3.26 -10.06 -20.21
C GLY A 627 -4.15 -9.34 -21.23
N HIS A 628 -3.58 -8.94 -22.39
CA HIS A 628 -4.27 -8.09 -23.36
C HIS A 628 -5.24 -8.80 -24.31
N LYS A 629 -5.46 -10.12 -24.19
CA LYS A 629 -6.45 -10.80 -25.04
C LYS A 629 -7.91 -10.35 -24.83
N ASN A 630 -8.26 -9.57 -23.80
CA ASN A 630 -9.67 -9.28 -23.51
C ASN A 630 -10.11 -7.83 -23.25
N ASN A 631 -9.24 -6.81 -23.16
CA ASN A 631 -9.67 -5.51 -22.60
C ASN A 631 -9.29 -4.22 -23.35
N LEU A 632 -8.84 -4.26 -24.62
CA LEU A 632 -8.55 -3.03 -25.39
C LEU A 632 -9.61 -2.63 -26.42
N ILE A 633 -10.63 -3.44 -26.63
CA ILE A 633 -11.82 -3.01 -27.35
C ILE A 633 -12.90 -2.85 -26.29
N GLY A 634 -13.40 -1.63 -26.14
CA GLY A 634 -14.73 -1.44 -25.59
C GLY A 634 -15.68 -2.31 -26.39
N GLU A 635 -16.05 -3.48 -25.86
CA GLU A 635 -17.23 -4.20 -26.30
C GLU A 635 -18.46 -3.36 -25.93
N SER A 636 -18.66 -2.23 -26.61
CA SER A 636 -19.98 -1.72 -26.90
C SER A 636 -20.64 -2.74 -27.82
N GLY A 637 -21.18 -3.84 -27.27
CA GLY A 637 -21.94 -4.77 -28.09
C GLY A 637 -22.16 -6.18 -27.59
N LYS A 638 -21.42 -6.68 -26.60
CA LYS A 638 -21.74 -7.98 -25.98
C LYS A 638 -21.94 -7.80 -24.49
N LYS A 639 -23.22 -7.78 -24.09
CA LYS A 639 -23.64 -8.04 -22.72
C LYS A 639 -23.07 -9.40 -22.32
N SER A 640 -21.86 -9.41 -21.75
CA SER A 640 -21.36 -10.54 -20.99
C SER A 640 -22.44 -10.85 -19.96
N LYS A 641 -23.20 -11.91 -20.19
CA LYS A 641 -24.15 -12.42 -19.20
C LYS A 641 -23.30 -12.78 -18.00
N SER A 642 -23.20 -11.86 -17.05
CA SER A 642 -22.50 -12.04 -15.79
C SER A 642 -23.03 -13.31 -15.15
N LYS A 643 -22.31 -14.43 -15.28
CA LYS A 643 -22.56 -15.63 -14.47
C LYS A 643 -22.50 -15.16 -13.02
N LYS A 644 -23.66 -15.11 -12.36
CA LYS A 644 -23.79 -14.57 -11.00
C LYS A 644 -23.11 -15.55 -10.06
N SER A 645 -21.88 -15.22 -9.63
CA SER A 645 -21.10 -16.04 -8.73
C SER A 645 -21.70 -15.99 -7.31
N PHE A 646 -21.78 -17.14 -6.64
CA PHE A 646 -22.11 -17.25 -5.22
C PHE A 646 -21.18 -16.43 -4.31
N LYS A 647 -20.03 -15.97 -4.82
CA LYS A 647 -19.14 -15.01 -4.14
C LYS A 647 -19.91 -13.76 -3.70
N TYR A 648 -20.76 -13.22 -4.57
CA TYR A 648 -21.50 -11.98 -4.35
C TYR A 648 -22.88 -12.25 -3.78
N LEU A 649 -23.09 -13.26 -2.93
CA LEU A 649 -24.41 -13.48 -2.31
C LEU A 649 -24.61 -12.50 -1.14
N ASN A 650 -25.85 -12.07 -0.91
CA ASN A 650 -26.19 -11.17 0.19
C ASN A 650 -25.72 -11.75 1.53
N SER A 651 -25.16 -10.91 2.41
CA SER A 651 -24.57 -11.35 3.67
C SER A 651 -25.57 -12.09 4.57
N LYS A 652 -26.85 -11.70 4.57
CA LYS A 652 -27.89 -12.38 5.37
C LYS A 652 -28.14 -13.80 4.88
N LEU A 653 -28.30 -13.96 3.56
CA LEU A 653 -28.51 -15.27 2.95
C LEU A 653 -27.28 -16.17 3.14
N LYS A 654 -26.08 -15.62 2.95
CA LYS A 654 -24.83 -16.34 3.19
C LYS A 654 -24.70 -16.83 4.63
N ASN A 655 -25.03 -15.98 5.61
CA ASN A 655 -25.01 -16.36 7.02
C ASN A 655 -26.07 -17.42 7.35
N PHE A 656 -27.26 -17.31 6.77
CA PHE A 656 -28.30 -18.32 6.91
C PHE A 656 -27.86 -19.69 6.37
N PHE A 657 -27.29 -19.73 5.17
CA PHE A 657 -26.74 -20.97 4.59
C PHE A 657 -25.62 -21.57 5.44
N LYS A 658 -24.70 -20.75 5.98
CA LYS A 658 -23.66 -21.24 6.90
C LYS A 658 -24.26 -21.93 8.13
N ILE A 659 -25.30 -21.33 8.73
CA ILE A 659 -25.95 -21.90 9.91
C ILE A 659 -26.61 -23.23 9.56
N ILE A 660 -27.35 -23.31 8.45
CA ILE A 660 -28.01 -24.55 8.00
C ILE A 660 -27.00 -25.66 7.70
N VAL A 661 -25.94 -25.34 6.94
CA VAL A 661 -24.90 -26.32 6.56
C VAL A 661 -24.17 -26.86 7.78
N GLY A 662 -24.03 -26.07 8.85
CA GLY A 662 -23.49 -26.57 10.12
C GLY A 662 -24.54 -27.35 10.93
N PHE A 663 -25.80 -26.91 10.93
CA PHE A 663 -26.85 -27.47 11.78
C PHE A 663 -27.27 -28.88 11.34
N ILE A 664 -27.46 -29.11 10.03
CA ILE A 664 -27.94 -30.39 9.51
C ILE A 664 -27.01 -31.56 9.90
N PRO A 665 -25.68 -31.51 9.66
CA PRO A 665 -24.77 -32.60 10.04
C PRO A 665 -24.69 -32.81 11.55
N ALA A 666 -24.76 -31.74 12.34
CA ALA A 666 -24.77 -31.84 13.78
C ALA A 666 -26.02 -32.56 14.28
N GLN A 667 -27.19 -32.17 13.79
CA GLN A 667 -28.46 -32.77 14.18
C GLN A 667 -28.53 -34.25 13.79
N LEU A 668 -28.12 -34.61 12.58
CA LEU A 668 -28.05 -36.01 12.16
C LEU A 668 -27.10 -36.82 13.05
N CYS A 669 -25.94 -36.26 13.41
CA CYS A 669 -25.00 -36.95 14.31
C CYS A 669 -25.60 -37.14 15.71
N PHE A 670 -26.29 -36.14 16.26
CA PHE A 670 -26.96 -36.26 17.57
C PHE A 670 -28.04 -37.35 17.56
N MET A 671 -28.85 -37.40 16.51
CA MET A 671 -29.88 -38.43 16.35
C MET A 671 -29.30 -39.85 16.26
N LEU A 672 -28.14 -40.02 15.63
CA LEU A 672 -27.51 -41.32 15.39
C LEU A 672 -26.62 -41.82 16.54
N THR A 673 -26.12 -40.93 17.41
CA THR A 673 -25.05 -41.28 18.37
C THR A 673 -25.43 -41.11 19.85
N LYS A 674 -26.55 -40.44 20.17
CA LYS A 674 -26.94 -40.17 21.56
C LYS A 674 -28.23 -40.89 21.93
N ASP A 675 -28.18 -41.63 23.04
CA ASP A 675 -29.32 -42.40 23.55
C ASP A 675 -30.31 -41.54 24.36
N TRP A 676 -29.89 -40.39 24.87
CA TRP A 676 -30.77 -39.51 25.64
C TRP A 676 -31.66 -38.65 24.73
N TRP A 677 -32.99 -38.79 24.86
CA TRP A 677 -33.99 -38.10 24.03
C TRP A 677 -33.75 -36.59 23.86
N LEU A 678 -33.34 -35.90 24.94
CA LEU A 678 -33.12 -34.45 24.90
C LEU A 678 -31.94 -34.09 23.98
N LEU A 679 -30.85 -34.84 24.05
CA LEU A 679 -29.69 -34.63 23.18
C LEU A 679 -29.93 -35.16 21.77
N SER A 680 -30.68 -36.24 21.61
CA SER A 680 -30.99 -36.81 20.30
C SER A 680 -31.84 -35.84 19.45
N TYR A 681 -32.86 -35.21 20.03
CA TYR A 681 -33.76 -34.29 19.31
C TYR A 681 -33.37 -32.81 19.40
N LEU A 682 -32.83 -32.34 20.53
CA LEU A 682 -32.50 -30.92 20.74
C LEU A 682 -30.98 -30.66 20.87
N GLY A 683 -30.12 -31.66 20.68
CA GLY A 683 -28.68 -31.54 20.87
C GLY A 683 -28.03 -30.44 20.01
N ALA A 684 -28.35 -30.38 18.71
CA ALA A 684 -27.77 -29.34 17.85
C ALA A 684 -28.24 -27.94 18.24
N LEU A 685 -29.51 -27.78 18.65
CA LEU A 685 -30.06 -26.51 19.13
C LEU A 685 -29.34 -26.05 20.41
N ILE A 686 -29.11 -26.95 21.36
CA ILE A 686 -28.37 -26.64 22.60
C ILE A 686 -26.92 -26.25 22.29
N TRP A 687 -26.23 -27.00 21.42
CA TRP A 687 -24.84 -26.71 21.03
C TRP A 687 -24.71 -25.34 20.34
N PHE A 688 -25.64 -25.03 19.43
CA PHE A 688 -25.70 -23.76 18.73
C PHE A 688 -26.08 -22.63 19.68
N GLY A 689 -27.01 -22.86 20.61
CA GLY A 689 -27.40 -21.92 21.66
C GLY A 689 -26.24 -21.50 22.54
N ILE A 690 -25.50 -22.47 23.10
CA ILE A 690 -24.32 -22.22 23.94
C ILE A 690 -23.27 -21.39 23.16
N THR A 691 -22.98 -21.79 21.94
CA THR A 691 -21.98 -21.12 21.08
C THR A 691 -22.44 -19.70 20.67
N GLY A 692 -23.72 -19.54 20.35
CA GLY A 692 -24.32 -18.26 19.99
C GLY A 692 -24.25 -17.26 21.14
N ILE A 693 -24.71 -17.68 22.32
CA ILE A 693 -24.66 -16.88 23.56
C ILE A 693 -23.21 -16.49 23.88
N ARG A 694 -22.27 -17.44 23.82
CA ARG A 694 -20.84 -17.19 24.03
C ARG A 694 -20.29 -16.09 23.11
N ASN A 695 -20.61 -16.12 21.81
CA ASN A 695 -20.09 -15.11 20.87
C ASN A 695 -20.65 -13.71 21.14
N VAL A 696 -21.91 -13.62 21.57
CA VAL A 696 -22.52 -12.34 21.99
C VAL A 696 -21.82 -11.82 23.25
N ILE A 697 -21.66 -12.65 24.27
CA ILE A 697 -20.97 -12.30 25.52
C ILE A 697 -19.52 -11.88 25.26
N GLN A 698 -18.78 -12.65 24.46
CA GLN A 698 -17.42 -12.33 24.05
C GLN A 698 -17.34 -10.93 23.42
N SER A 699 -18.22 -10.64 22.46
CA SER A 699 -18.20 -9.36 21.72
C SER A 699 -18.44 -8.17 22.66
N VAL A 700 -19.32 -8.34 23.65
CA VAL A 700 -19.63 -7.33 24.68
C VAL A 700 -18.47 -7.13 25.66
N ILE A 701 -17.88 -8.23 26.16
CA ILE A 701 -16.74 -8.16 27.10
C ILE A 701 -15.49 -7.59 26.41
N GLY A 702 -15.21 -8.02 25.18
CA GLY A 702 -14.10 -7.51 24.38
C GLY A 702 -14.24 -6.01 24.08
N GLY A 703 -15.47 -5.54 23.82
CA GLY A 703 -15.78 -4.15 23.51
C GLY A 703 -15.72 -3.16 24.69
N GLY A 704 -15.77 -3.62 25.94
CA GLY A 704 -15.75 -2.70 27.09
C GLY A 704 -16.43 -3.19 28.37
N GLY A 705 -17.16 -4.31 28.31
CA GLY A 705 -17.83 -4.89 29.48
C GLY A 705 -19.31 -4.48 29.60
N ILE A 706 -19.98 -5.04 30.61
CA ILE A 706 -21.43 -4.95 30.84
C ILE A 706 -21.85 -3.57 31.39
N ARG A 707 -20.95 -2.87 32.11
CA ARG A 707 -21.15 -1.46 32.49
C ARG A 707 -20.96 -0.57 31.25
N ARG A 708 -22.03 0.10 30.81
CA ARG A 708 -22.08 0.97 29.62
C ARG A 708 -21.11 2.16 29.73
N ALA A 709 -19.84 1.93 29.41
CA ALA A 709 -18.85 3.00 29.29
C ALA A 709 -18.93 3.71 27.92
N SER A 710 -19.28 2.99 26.85
CA SER A 710 -19.45 3.54 25.49
C SER A 710 -20.93 3.57 25.09
N ARG A 711 -21.34 4.61 24.35
CA ARG A 711 -22.73 4.82 23.87
C ARG A 711 -23.16 3.91 22.72
N LEU A 712 -22.29 3.01 22.24
CA LEU A 712 -22.62 2.03 21.20
C LEU A 712 -23.71 1.03 21.64
N LYS A 713 -24.63 0.67 20.74
CA LYS A 713 -25.65 -0.35 21.04
C LYS A 713 -25.00 -1.74 21.03
N TRP A 714 -25.55 -2.68 21.81
CA TRP A 714 -25.04 -4.05 21.87
C TRP A 714 -24.98 -4.74 20.50
N ASN A 715 -25.94 -4.44 19.63
CA ASN A 715 -25.97 -4.96 18.26
C ASN A 715 -24.80 -4.46 17.39
N ASP A 716 -24.20 -3.30 17.72
CA ASP A 716 -23.06 -2.75 16.99
C ASP A 716 -21.74 -3.44 17.39
N TYR A 717 -21.70 -4.09 18.56
CA TYR A 717 -20.58 -4.93 18.98
C TYR A 717 -20.63 -6.35 18.38
N VAL A 718 -21.83 -6.85 18.06
CA VAL A 718 -22.02 -8.23 17.58
C VAL A 718 -21.79 -8.32 16.07
N SER A 719 -20.72 -9.00 15.70
CA SER A 719 -20.46 -9.38 14.31
C SER A 719 -21.26 -10.64 13.94
N TRP A 720 -22.39 -10.47 13.27
CA TRP A 720 -23.25 -11.57 12.80
C TRP A 720 -22.55 -12.56 11.87
N ASP A 721 -21.59 -12.12 11.05
CA ASP A 721 -20.81 -13.00 10.19
C ASP A 721 -19.82 -13.87 10.99
N ARG A 722 -19.13 -13.31 12.00
CA ARG A 722 -18.29 -14.11 12.94
C ARG A 722 -19.12 -15.12 13.74
N LEU A 723 -20.35 -14.77 14.11
CA LEU A 723 -21.28 -15.68 14.80
C LEU A 723 -21.69 -16.83 13.88
N ALA A 724 -22.12 -16.53 12.65
CA ALA A 724 -22.48 -17.56 11.66
C ALA A 724 -21.30 -18.48 11.32
N ASP A 725 -20.09 -17.93 11.18
CA ASP A 725 -18.85 -18.72 11.02
C ASP A 725 -18.63 -19.65 12.24
N SER A 726 -18.81 -19.15 13.47
CA SER A 726 -18.64 -19.95 14.69
C SER A 726 -19.65 -21.09 14.80
N LEU A 727 -20.89 -20.85 14.39
CA LEU A 727 -21.96 -21.85 14.39
C LEU A 727 -21.71 -22.94 13.33
N LEU A 728 -21.26 -22.55 12.12
CA LEU A 728 -20.86 -23.49 11.07
C LEU A 728 -19.80 -24.49 11.57
N PHE A 729 -18.70 -23.99 12.14
CA PHE A 729 -17.62 -24.86 12.63
C PHE A 729 -18.04 -25.64 13.89
N THR A 730 -18.90 -25.08 14.74
CA THR A 730 -19.46 -25.87 15.85
C THR A 730 -20.28 -27.05 15.33
N GLY A 731 -21.07 -26.81 14.28
CA GLY A 731 -21.85 -27.86 13.62
C GLY A 731 -20.99 -29.01 13.10
N PHE A 732 -19.88 -28.71 12.43
CA PHE A 732 -18.94 -29.73 11.94
C PHE A 732 -18.11 -30.40 13.04
N SER A 733 -17.92 -29.77 14.20
CA SER A 733 -17.16 -30.37 15.30
C SER A 733 -17.83 -31.63 15.87
N VAL A 734 -19.16 -31.68 15.87
CA VAL A 734 -19.94 -32.80 16.42
C VAL A 734 -19.71 -34.10 15.63
N PRO A 735 -19.99 -34.18 14.30
CA PRO A 735 -19.73 -35.40 13.54
C PRO A 735 -18.25 -35.77 13.45
N LEU A 736 -17.35 -34.77 13.49
CA LEU A 736 -15.91 -35.05 13.51
C LEU A 736 -15.49 -35.76 14.80
N LEU A 737 -15.87 -35.24 15.95
CA LEU A 737 -15.40 -35.76 17.24
C LEU A 737 -16.20 -36.99 17.67
N ASP A 738 -17.53 -36.94 17.63
CA ASP A 738 -18.38 -38.04 18.12
C ASP A 738 -18.47 -39.20 17.14
N TYR A 739 -18.63 -38.96 15.83
CA TYR A 739 -18.79 -40.06 14.88
C TYR A 739 -17.45 -40.54 14.29
N LEU A 740 -16.67 -39.65 13.67
CA LEU A 740 -15.44 -40.05 12.98
C LEU A 740 -14.35 -40.52 13.95
N ILE A 741 -14.06 -39.74 15.00
CA ILE A 741 -12.94 -40.05 15.88
C ILE A 741 -13.33 -41.05 16.97
N LYS A 742 -14.41 -40.77 17.71
CA LYS A 742 -14.82 -41.65 18.81
C LYS A 742 -15.39 -42.99 18.29
N THR A 743 -16.40 -42.97 17.43
CA THR A 743 -17.08 -44.21 17.00
C THR A 743 -16.33 -44.96 15.90
N LEU A 744 -15.89 -44.30 14.83
CA LEU A 744 -15.28 -45.00 13.69
C LEU A 744 -13.81 -45.35 13.95
N LEU A 745 -12.98 -44.38 14.31
CA LEU A 745 -11.53 -44.58 14.51
C LEU A 745 -11.21 -45.33 15.80
N LEU A 746 -11.62 -44.81 16.96
CA LEU A 746 -11.22 -45.35 18.26
C LEU A 746 -11.97 -46.64 18.61
N ASP A 747 -13.30 -46.63 18.56
CA ASP A 747 -14.13 -47.77 18.94
C ASP A 747 -14.07 -48.90 17.89
N LYS A 748 -14.50 -48.64 16.64
CA LYS A 748 -14.59 -49.68 15.60
C LYS A 748 -13.27 -50.12 14.96
N THR A 749 -12.29 -49.23 14.83
CA THR A 749 -11.02 -49.57 14.13
C THR A 749 -9.92 -50.01 15.11
N LEU A 750 -9.77 -49.29 16.23
CA LEU A 750 -8.69 -49.52 17.20
C LEU A 750 -9.14 -50.27 18.46
N GLY A 751 -10.43 -50.53 18.66
CA GLY A 751 -10.95 -51.22 19.86
C GLY A 751 -10.76 -50.45 21.17
N VAL A 752 -10.50 -49.14 21.11
CA VAL A 752 -10.26 -48.27 22.27
C VAL A 752 -11.58 -47.66 22.71
N THR A 753 -12.14 -48.21 23.78
CA THR A 753 -13.36 -47.70 24.43
C THR A 753 -13.05 -47.05 25.77
N ILE A 754 -14.06 -46.43 26.38
CA ILE A 754 -13.95 -45.86 27.74
C ILE A 754 -13.52 -46.94 28.75
N ASN A 755 -13.92 -48.19 28.53
CA ASN A 755 -13.64 -49.31 29.42
C ASN A 755 -12.24 -49.91 29.21
N ASN A 756 -11.69 -49.83 27.99
CA ASN A 756 -10.43 -50.48 27.61
C ASN A 756 -9.20 -49.55 27.72
N GLY A 757 -9.38 -48.25 27.46
CA GLY A 757 -8.25 -47.30 27.40
C GLY A 757 -8.68 -45.85 27.57
N PRO A 758 -9.20 -45.44 28.75
CA PRO A 758 -9.79 -44.12 28.96
C PRO A 758 -8.79 -42.99 28.74
N VAL A 759 -7.55 -43.13 29.21
CA VAL A 759 -6.49 -42.11 29.04
C VAL A 759 -6.18 -41.88 27.56
N MET A 760 -6.06 -42.95 26.78
CA MET A 760 -5.79 -42.87 25.35
C MET A 760 -6.95 -42.22 24.58
N LEU A 761 -8.19 -42.62 24.90
CA LEU A 761 -9.41 -42.05 24.30
C LEU A 761 -9.48 -40.53 24.54
N TYR A 762 -9.35 -40.08 25.79
CA TYR A 762 -9.43 -38.65 26.11
C TYR A 762 -8.26 -37.84 25.55
N THR A 763 -7.07 -38.43 25.47
CA THR A 763 -5.89 -37.77 24.87
C THR A 763 -6.08 -37.54 23.37
N VAL A 764 -6.50 -38.56 22.62
CA VAL A 764 -6.75 -38.46 21.18
C VAL A 764 -7.90 -37.49 20.90
N MET A 765 -9.00 -37.59 21.66
CA MET A 765 -10.14 -36.66 21.55
C MET A 765 -9.73 -35.21 21.84
N GLY A 766 -8.94 -34.98 22.89
CA GLY A 766 -8.44 -33.67 23.27
C GLY A 766 -7.52 -33.06 22.21
N LEU A 767 -6.60 -33.85 21.66
CA LEU A 767 -5.67 -33.44 20.61
C LEU A 767 -6.40 -33.14 19.30
N ALA A 768 -7.32 -34.01 18.88
CA ALA A 768 -8.12 -33.79 17.68
C ALA A 768 -9.00 -32.54 17.80
N ASN A 769 -9.64 -32.33 18.95
CA ASN A 769 -10.40 -31.10 19.21
C ASN A 769 -9.48 -29.87 19.19
N GLY A 770 -8.29 -29.94 19.81
CA GLY A 770 -7.31 -28.85 19.79
C GLY A 770 -6.82 -28.48 18.38
N ILE A 771 -6.50 -29.49 17.56
CA ILE A 771 -6.12 -29.31 16.14
C ILE A 771 -7.29 -28.71 15.34
N TYR A 772 -8.50 -29.22 15.53
CA TYR A 772 -9.70 -28.70 14.85
C TYR A 772 -9.96 -27.23 15.23
N LEU A 773 -9.92 -26.92 16.53
CA LEU A 773 -10.17 -25.58 17.06
C LEU A 773 -9.13 -24.57 16.57
N SER A 774 -7.84 -24.92 16.66
CA SER A 774 -6.76 -24.06 16.17
C SER A 774 -6.83 -23.85 14.65
N THR A 775 -7.11 -24.90 13.87
CA THR A 775 -7.18 -24.85 12.40
C THR A 775 -8.30 -23.93 11.92
N HIS A 776 -9.51 -24.07 12.43
CA HIS A 776 -10.61 -23.22 11.97
C HIS A 776 -10.54 -21.79 12.55
N ASN A 777 -9.94 -21.58 13.72
CA ASN A 777 -9.68 -20.24 14.24
C ASN A 777 -8.62 -19.50 13.43
N PHE A 778 -7.59 -20.22 12.98
CA PHE A 778 -6.66 -19.71 11.97
C PHE A 778 -7.38 -19.43 10.63
N PHE A 779 -8.31 -20.32 10.22
CA PHE A 779 -9.16 -20.14 9.03
C PHE A 779 -9.97 -18.83 9.10
N ARG A 780 -10.51 -18.51 10.28
CA ARG A 780 -11.31 -17.31 10.57
C ARG A 780 -10.47 -16.02 10.67
N GLY A 781 -9.14 -16.14 10.82
CA GLY A 781 -8.23 -15.01 10.92
C GLY A 781 -8.14 -14.38 12.31
N LEU A 782 -8.37 -15.17 13.37
CA LEU A 782 -8.20 -14.73 14.75
C LEU A 782 -6.72 -14.42 15.06
N PRO A 783 -6.43 -13.55 16.06
CA PRO A 783 -5.07 -13.28 16.51
C PRO A 783 -4.33 -14.57 16.89
N LYS A 784 -3.01 -14.64 16.63
CA LYS A 784 -2.20 -15.83 16.90
C LYS A 784 -2.35 -16.34 18.34
N GLY A 785 -2.39 -15.43 19.32
CA GLY A 785 -2.59 -15.80 20.73
C GLY A 785 -3.94 -16.46 21.03
N ALA A 786 -5.01 -16.08 20.32
CA ALA A 786 -6.30 -16.74 20.45
C ALA A 786 -6.30 -18.13 19.80
N VAL A 787 -5.58 -18.31 18.69
CA VAL A 787 -5.44 -19.61 18.02
C VAL A 787 -4.68 -20.59 18.92
N THR A 788 -3.56 -20.16 19.51
CA THR A 788 -2.78 -20.99 20.44
C THR A 788 -3.54 -21.28 21.73
N GLY A 789 -4.22 -20.29 22.30
CA GLY A 789 -5.05 -20.51 23.50
C GLY A 789 -6.17 -21.52 23.24
N ASN A 790 -6.84 -21.43 22.09
CA ASN A 790 -7.91 -22.36 21.73
C ASN A 790 -7.42 -23.81 21.48
N PHE A 791 -6.13 -24.02 21.17
CA PHE A 791 -5.55 -25.36 21.07
C PHE A 791 -5.58 -26.07 22.43
N PHE A 792 -5.22 -25.36 23.51
CA PHE A 792 -5.21 -25.88 24.88
C PHE A 792 -6.57 -25.78 25.60
N ARG A 793 -7.63 -25.33 24.89
CA ARG A 793 -8.96 -25.07 25.45
C ARG A 793 -9.54 -26.25 26.21
N SER A 794 -9.43 -27.46 25.66
CA SER A 794 -9.96 -28.68 26.27
C SER A 794 -9.36 -28.93 27.66
N ILE A 795 -8.05 -28.72 27.80
CA ILE A 795 -7.31 -28.92 29.06
C ILE A 795 -7.72 -27.84 30.08
N ILE A 796 -7.75 -26.58 29.66
CA ILE A 796 -8.10 -25.44 30.52
C ILE A 796 -9.57 -25.51 30.98
N SER A 797 -10.44 -26.18 30.21
CA SER A 797 -11.87 -26.29 30.55
C SER A 797 -12.20 -27.33 31.62
N ILE A 798 -11.29 -28.25 31.94
CA ILE A 798 -11.54 -29.32 32.92
C ILE A 798 -11.84 -28.75 34.33
N PRO A 799 -11.01 -27.86 34.90
CA PRO A 799 -11.30 -27.28 36.22
C PRO A 799 -12.62 -26.48 36.23
N VAL A 800 -12.91 -25.77 35.14
CA VAL A 800 -14.15 -24.99 34.99
C VAL A 800 -15.37 -25.91 34.96
N ALA A 801 -15.28 -27.06 34.29
CA ALA A 801 -16.36 -28.04 34.24
C ALA A 801 -16.62 -28.66 35.62
N VAL A 802 -15.57 -28.96 36.40
CA VAL A 802 -15.70 -29.48 37.77
C VAL A 802 -16.41 -28.47 38.67
N VAL A 803 -16.00 -27.20 38.63
CA VAL A 803 -16.64 -26.13 39.41
C VAL A 803 -18.10 -25.93 39.01
N LEU A 804 -18.41 -25.90 37.71
CA LEU A 804 -19.79 -25.78 37.24
C LEU A 804 -20.65 -26.98 37.64
N ASN A 805 -20.11 -28.20 37.56
CA ASN A 805 -20.80 -29.41 37.99
C ASN A 805 -21.13 -29.38 39.49
N ALA A 806 -20.18 -28.96 40.32
CA ALA A 806 -20.38 -28.80 41.77
C ALA A 806 -21.42 -27.72 42.09
N PHE A 807 -21.36 -26.57 41.41
CA PHE A 807 -22.32 -25.47 41.61
C PHE A 807 -23.74 -25.87 41.23
N ILE A 808 -23.94 -26.50 40.06
CA ILE A 808 -25.27 -26.99 39.64
C ILE A 808 -25.77 -28.05 40.61
N GLY A 809 -24.90 -28.95 41.08
CA GLY A 809 -25.24 -29.93 42.11
C GLY A 809 -25.73 -29.29 43.42
N ALA A 810 -25.06 -28.25 43.90
CA ALA A 810 -25.47 -27.51 45.09
C ALA A 810 -26.84 -26.83 44.91
N VAL A 811 -27.10 -26.23 43.74
CA VAL A 811 -28.39 -25.61 43.43
C VAL A 811 -29.51 -26.64 43.36
N LEU A 812 -29.29 -27.78 42.68
CA LEU A 812 -30.28 -28.86 42.60
C LEU A 812 -30.56 -29.49 43.97
N GLY A 813 -29.53 -29.60 44.80
CA GLY A 813 -29.66 -30.02 46.20
C GLY A 813 -30.46 -29.02 47.04
N PHE A 814 -30.25 -27.71 46.83
CA PHE A 814 -31.02 -26.65 47.49
C PHE A 814 -32.52 -26.70 47.13
N PHE A 815 -32.86 -27.08 45.89
CA PHE A 815 -34.25 -27.29 45.46
C PHE A 815 -34.80 -28.70 45.79
N ASN A 816 -34.11 -29.51 46.59
CA ASN A 816 -34.52 -30.86 47.01
C ASN A 816 -34.85 -31.82 45.85
N ILE A 817 -34.13 -31.71 44.72
CA ILE A 817 -34.36 -32.60 43.58
C ILE A 817 -33.77 -34.00 43.87
N PRO A 818 -34.55 -35.10 43.79
CA PRO A 818 -34.04 -36.43 44.04
C PRO A 818 -33.04 -36.87 42.95
N ASN A 819 -32.02 -37.63 43.34
CA ASN A 819 -31.00 -38.18 42.44
C ASN A 819 -30.20 -37.13 41.64
N VAL A 820 -29.66 -36.12 42.34
CA VAL A 820 -28.82 -35.05 41.77
C VAL A 820 -27.65 -35.61 40.97
N SER A 821 -26.99 -36.68 41.44
CA SER A 821 -25.86 -37.32 40.74
C SER A 821 -26.26 -37.90 39.39
N GLY A 822 -27.40 -38.60 39.30
CA GLY A 822 -27.92 -39.15 38.05
C GLY A 822 -28.35 -38.07 37.05
N VAL A 823 -28.89 -36.94 37.55
CA VAL A 823 -29.18 -35.77 36.71
C VAL A 823 -27.89 -35.13 36.19
N LEU A 824 -26.91 -34.87 37.06
CA LEU A 824 -25.61 -34.30 36.66
C LEU A 824 -24.88 -35.19 35.63
N GLN A 825 -24.96 -36.52 35.76
CA GLN A 825 -24.36 -37.44 34.80
C GLN A 825 -24.99 -37.31 33.39
N LYS A 826 -26.31 -37.16 33.29
CA LYS A 826 -26.99 -36.91 32.00
C LYS A 826 -26.63 -35.54 31.42
N TRP A 827 -26.43 -34.54 32.29
CA TRP A 827 -26.06 -33.17 31.90
C TRP A 827 -24.55 -32.96 31.69
N ALA A 828 -23.70 -33.93 32.02
CA ALA A 828 -22.24 -33.80 31.98
C ALA A 828 -21.70 -33.31 30.62
N ALA A 829 -22.27 -33.78 29.51
CA ALA A 829 -21.89 -33.34 28.16
C ALA A 829 -22.21 -31.84 27.93
N ILE A 830 -23.35 -31.38 28.42
CA ILE A 830 -23.80 -29.98 28.32
C ILE A 830 -22.93 -29.09 29.22
N ILE A 831 -22.65 -29.53 30.44
CA ILE A 831 -21.77 -28.82 31.40
C ILE A 831 -20.35 -28.69 30.84
N SER A 832 -19.80 -29.78 30.30
CA SER A 832 -18.47 -29.79 29.67
C SER A 832 -18.40 -28.87 28.45
N LYS A 833 -19.42 -28.88 27.58
CA LYS A 833 -19.53 -27.96 26.45
C LYS A 833 -19.62 -26.50 26.90
N GLY A 834 -20.46 -26.21 27.89
CA GLY A 834 -20.59 -24.88 28.50
C GLY A 834 -19.27 -24.38 29.08
N ALA A 835 -18.58 -25.19 29.88
CA ALA A 835 -17.27 -24.88 30.46
C ALA A 835 -16.24 -24.54 29.38
N SER A 836 -16.17 -25.36 28.33
CA SER A 836 -15.26 -25.18 27.21
C SER A 836 -15.50 -23.86 26.47
N ASP A 837 -16.76 -23.47 26.26
CA ASP A 837 -17.11 -22.21 25.61
C ASP A 837 -16.95 -20.99 26.51
N ILE A 838 -17.09 -21.12 27.83
CA ILE A 838 -16.72 -20.06 28.79
C ILE A 838 -15.22 -19.75 28.67
N VAL A 839 -14.36 -20.78 28.73
CA VAL A 839 -12.91 -20.63 28.53
C VAL A 839 -12.61 -20.00 27.17
N ALA A 840 -13.28 -20.47 26.13
CA ALA A 840 -13.14 -19.90 24.79
C ALA A 840 -13.52 -18.41 24.77
N GLY A 841 -14.61 -18.03 25.45
CA GLY A 841 -15.07 -16.65 25.56
C GLY A 841 -14.02 -15.76 26.23
N PHE A 842 -13.39 -16.24 27.29
CA PHE A 842 -12.29 -15.54 27.96
C PHE A 842 -11.05 -15.38 27.07
N ILE A 843 -10.59 -16.46 26.42
CA ILE A 843 -9.41 -16.43 25.55
C ILE A 843 -9.61 -15.44 24.39
N GLU A 844 -10.74 -15.51 23.70
CA GLU A 844 -11.01 -14.61 22.58
C GLU A 844 -11.29 -13.17 23.06
N ALA A 845 -12.00 -12.96 24.17
CA ALA A 845 -12.23 -11.63 24.71
C ALA A 845 -10.93 -10.96 25.18
N ALA A 846 -10.00 -11.71 25.77
CA ALA A 846 -8.68 -11.21 26.14
C ALA A 846 -7.86 -10.82 24.89
N ALA A 847 -7.92 -11.63 23.84
CA ALA A 847 -7.27 -11.32 22.57
C ALA A 847 -7.88 -10.07 21.92
N ASP A 848 -9.21 -9.97 21.82
CA ASP A 848 -9.91 -8.79 21.29
C ASP A 848 -9.58 -7.54 22.15
N ARG A 849 -9.55 -7.67 23.49
CA ARG A 849 -9.14 -6.59 24.42
C ARG A 849 -7.72 -6.11 24.14
N SER A 850 -6.76 -7.01 23.94
CA SER A 850 -5.37 -6.65 23.65
C SER A 850 -5.26 -5.85 22.34
N VAL A 851 -6.02 -6.24 21.31
CA VAL A 851 -6.06 -5.56 20.01
C VAL A 851 -6.65 -4.17 20.15
N TYR A 852 -7.82 -4.04 20.80
CA TYR A 852 -8.44 -2.72 20.99
C TYR A 852 -7.57 -1.80 21.84
N THR A 853 -7.00 -2.30 22.94
CA THR A 853 -6.14 -1.48 23.82
C THR A 853 -4.91 -0.97 23.06
N ARG A 854 -4.25 -1.82 22.26
CA ARG A 854 -3.11 -1.41 21.42
C ARG A 854 -3.51 -0.34 20.40
N LEU A 855 -4.64 -0.52 19.71
CA LEU A 855 -5.16 0.47 18.76
C LEU A 855 -5.49 1.79 19.47
N ARG A 856 -6.14 1.77 20.63
CA ARG A 856 -6.44 3.01 21.37
C ARG A 856 -5.20 3.70 21.90
N LYS A 857 -4.20 2.95 22.38
CA LYS A 857 -2.91 3.50 22.82
C LYS A 857 -2.26 4.29 21.68
N GLN A 858 -2.26 3.75 20.46
CA GLN A 858 -1.73 4.44 19.28
C GLN A 858 -2.53 5.71 18.94
N ASN A 859 -3.85 5.62 18.82
CA ASN A 859 -4.70 6.75 18.44
C ASN A 859 -4.64 7.91 19.47
N ILE A 860 -4.68 7.58 20.76
CA ILE A 860 -4.65 8.57 21.84
C ILE A 860 -3.26 9.21 21.94
N ARG A 861 -2.17 8.41 21.84
CA ARG A 861 -0.80 8.96 21.81
C ARG A 861 -0.58 9.93 20.65
N LYS A 862 -1.13 9.65 19.46
CA LYS A 862 -1.07 10.58 18.31
C LYS A 862 -1.65 11.95 18.70
N LYS A 863 -2.86 11.99 19.27
CA LYS A 863 -3.50 13.25 19.69
C LYS A 863 -2.80 13.94 20.84
N ILE A 864 -2.29 13.19 21.82
CA ILE A 864 -1.50 13.79 22.92
C ILE A 864 -0.22 14.43 22.37
N PHE A 865 0.50 13.75 21.48
CA PHE A 865 1.70 14.31 20.86
C PHE A 865 1.40 15.58 20.04
N GLU A 866 0.34 15.55 19.22
CA GLU A 866 -0.13 16.73 18.48
C GLU A 866 -0.49 17.88 19.43
N LEU A 867 -1.13 17.60 20.58
CA LEU A 867 -1.47 18.62 21.57
C LEU A 867 -0.22 19.33 22.09
N PHE A 868 0.81 18.57 22.48
CA PHE A 868 2.05 19.16 22.99
C PHE A 868 2.83 19.91 21.90
N ASP A 869 2.84 19.44 20.65
CA ASP A 869 3.43 20.19 19.54
C ASP A 869 2.73 21.54 19.30
N ILE A 870 1.39 21.56 19.36
CA ILE A 870 0.59 22.80 19.26
C ILE A 870 0.90 23.71 20.46
N TYR A 871 1.01 23.15 21.67
CA TYR A 871 1.30 23.91 22.88
C TYR A 871 2.69 24.55 22.83
N SER A 872 3.72 23.82 22.38
CA SER A 872 5.07 24.35 22.21
C SER A 872 5.11 25.55 21.27
N LYS A 873 4.35 25.51 20.16
CA LYS A 873 4.20 26.67 19.26
C LYS A 873 3.53 27.85 19.95
N LEU A 874 2.55 27.59 20.81
CA LEU A 874 1.88 28.61 21.60
C LEU A 874 2.84 29.27 22.60
N ILE A 875 3.70 28.49 23.28
CA ILE A 875 4.75 29.01 24.17
C ILE A 875 5.67 29.98 23.42
N MET A 876 6.10 29.62 22.20
CA MET A 876 6.95 30.50 21.38
C MET A 876 6.30 31.85 21.03
N LEU A 877 4.97 31.92 20.99
CA LEU A 877 4.22 33.17 20.73
C LEU A 877 3.95 33.99 22.00
N PHE A 878 4.11 33.41 23.19
CA PHE A 878 3.89 34.05 24.49
C PHE A 878 5.08 33.89 25.43
N PRO A 879 6.28 34.38 25.06
CA PRO A 879 7.50 34.15 25.84
C PRO A 879 7.46 34.76 27.25
N GLU A 880 6.64 35.78 27.47
CA GLU A 880 6.49 36.49 28.75
C GLU A 880 5.43 35.87 29.68
N THR A 881 4.62 34.93 29.17
CA THR A 881 3.59 34.25 29.99
C THR A 881 4.17 32.99 30.61
N GLU A 882 3.86 32.73 31.88
CA GLU A 882 4.23 31.46 32.52
C GLU A 882 3.71 30.27 31.71
N GLU A 883 4.60 29.32 31.39
CA GLU A 883 4.35 28.23 30.44
C GLU A 883 3.10 27.42 30.76
N LEU A 884 2.71 27.25 32.03
CA LEU A 884 1.55 26.45 32.45
C LEU A 884 0.24 27.24 32.57
N ASN A 885 0.27 28.55 32.33
CA ASN A 885 -0.88 29.44 32.51
C ASN A 885 -1.52 29.90 31.21
N ILE A 886 -0.90 29.62 30.06
CA ILE A 886 -1.34 30.14 28.76
C ILE A 886 -2.79 29.73 28.46
N LEU A 887 -3.20 28.49 28.75
CA LEU A 887 -4.57 28.02 28.53
C LEU A 887 -5.56 28.34 29.67
N LYS A 888 -5.11 28.94 30.78
CA LYS A 888 -6.03 29.36 31.86
C LYS A 888 -6.97 30.46 31.37
N ASP A 889 -6.46 31.44 30.62
CA ASP A 889 -7.26 32.49 29.98
C ASP A 889 -7.60 32.14 28.53
N SER A 890 -8.35 31.05 28.38
CA SER A 890 -8.75 30.53 27.07
C SER A 890 -9.66 31.48 26.25
N VAL A 891 -10.31 32.47 26.89
CA VAL A 891 -11.12 33.49 26.19
C VAL A 891 -10.23 34.49 25.47
N MET A 892 -9.13 34.91 26.11
CA MET A 892 -8.14 35.81 25.53
C MET A 892 -7.47 35.21 24.28
N LEU A 893 -7.22 33.89 24.29
CA LEU A 893 -6.67 33.17 23.13
C LEU A 893 -7.64 33.11 21.93
N LEU A 894 -8.91 32.81 22.18
CA LEU A 894 -9.92 32.66 21.11
C LEU A 894 -10.28 34.00 20.45
N ASN A 895 -10.17 35.09 21.20
CA ASN A 895 -10.45 36.46 20.74
C ASN A 895 -9.18 37.27 20.46
N ASN A 896 -8.00 36.64 20.43
CA ASN A 896 -6.73 37.33 20.23
C ASN A 896 -6.69 38.03 18.86
N LYS A 897 -6.01 39.18 18.76
CA LYS A 897 -5.85 39.91 17.48
C LYS A 897 -4.98 39.11 16.48
N ASN A 898 -4.00 38.36 16.96
CA ASN A 898 -3.15 37.52 16.12
C ASN A 898 -3.93 36.30 15.60
N SER A 899 -3.99 36.14 14.27
CA SER A 899 -4.66 35.00 13.61
C SER A 899 -4.02 33.66 13.94
N GLU A 900 -2.69 33.61 14.07
CA GLU A 900 -1.95 32.38 14.35
C GLU A 900 -2.31 31.82 15.73
N VAL A 901 -2.40 32.69 16.75
CA VAL A 901 -2.85 32.32 18.10
C VAL A 901 -4.27 31.77 18.08
N ARG A 902 -5.19 32.45 17.36
CA ARG A 902 -6.57 31.96 17.24
C ARG A 902 -6.65 30.59 16.57
N ASP A 903 -5.82 30.35 15.56
CA ASP A 903 -5.82 29.07 14.84
C ASP A 903 -5.22 27.94 15.70
N LEU A 904 -4.13 28.19 16.43
CA LEU A 904 -3.60 27.23 17.42
C LEU A 904 -4.64 26.91 18.50
N ALA A 905 -5.37 27.90 19.01
CA ALA A 905 -6.45 27.68 19.97
C ALA A 905 -7.58 26.80 19.40
N LYS A 906 -7.98 27.00 18.12
CA LYS A 906 -8.93 26.11 17.43
C LYS A 906 -8.37 24.69 17.26
N LEU A 907 -7.07 24.53 17.00
CA LEU A 907 -6.44 23.21 16.89
C LEU A 907 -6.49 22.44 18.21
N ILE A 908 -6.34 23.12 19.36
CA ILE A 908 -6.49 22.51 20.68
C ILE A 908 -7.96 22.07 20.91
N ILE A 909 -8.93 22.90 20.51
CA ILE A 909 -10.36 22.52 20.54
C ILE A 909 -10.61 21.26 19.69
N ILE A 910 -10.07 21.20 18.48
CA ILE A 910 -10.20 20.03 17.57
C ILE A 910 -9.60 18.78 18.23
N ASN A 911 -8.43 18.92 18.83
CA ASN A 911 -7.78 17.84 19.57
C ASN A 911 -8.66 17.31 20.70
N ALA A 912 -9.21 18.22 21.52
CA ALA A 912 -10.11 17.88 22.63
C ALA A 912 -11.42 17.24 22.13
N LEU A 913 -11.99 17.70 21.02
CA LEU A 913 -13.20 17.11 20.42
C LEU A 913 -12.98 15.65 19.98
N ASP A 914 -11.80 15.32 19.46
CA ASP A 914 -11.45 13.94 19.09
C ASP A 914 -11.26 13.05 20.33
N LEU A 915 -10.55 13.53 21.34
CA LEU A 915 -10.38 12.81 22.61
C LEU A 915 -11.71 12.59 23.33
N PHE A 916 -12.60 13.58 23.29
CA PHE A 916 -13.98 13.48 23.74
C PHE A 916 -14.75 12.41 22.96
N TYR A 917 -14.67 12.41 21.62
CA TYR A 917 -15.31 11.38 20.80
C TYR A 917 -14.77 9.98 21.13
N PHE A 918 -13.45 9.84 21.29
CA PHE A 918 -12.81 8.58 21.67
C PHE A 918 -13.38 8.07 22.99
N TRP A 919 -13.45 8.93 24.00
CA TRP A 919 -13.97 8.60 25.33
C TRP A 919 -15.41 8.07 25.28
N MET A 920 -16.25 8.67 24.44
CA MET A 920 -17.69 8.38 24.40
C MET A 920 -18.06 7.16 23.54
N TYR A 921 -17.33 6.92 22.44
CA TYR A 921 -17.70 5.91 21.45
C TYR A 921 -16.72 4.75 21.32
N LEU A 922 -15.41 4.99 21.43
CA LEU A 922 -14.43 3.98 21.08
C LEU A 922 -14.23 2.94 22.21
N PRO A 923 -14.21 1.64 21.88
CA PRO A 923 -14.04 0.58 22.87
C PRO A 923 -12.67 0.73 23.56
N ARG A 924 -12.65 0.61 24.90
CA ARG A 924 -11.45 0.69 25.76
C ARG A 924 -10.71 2.03 25.72
N ALA A 925 -11.29 3.09 25.14
CA ALA A 925 -10.65 4.40 25.10
C ALA A 925 -10.48 5.01 26.49
N GLN A 926 -11.51 4.94 27.35
CA GLN A 926 -11.47 5.53 28.70
C GLN A 926 -10.32 4.97 29.55
N SER A 927 -10.26 3.65 29.70
CA SER A 927 -9.19 2.99 30.47
C SER A 927 -7.80 3.24 29.90
N THR A 928 -7.68 3.38 28.58
CA THR A 928 -6.38 3.66 27.94
C THR A 928 -5.98 5.12 28.12
N LEU A 929 -6.92 6.05 28.04
CA LEU A 929 -6.67 7.48 28.28
C LEU A 929 -6.24 7.71 29.73
N ILE A 930 -6.97 7.16 30.70
CA ILE A 930 -6.62 7.29 32.13
C ILE A 930 -5.19 6.81 32.37
N ARG A 931 -4.83 5.63 31.85
CA ARG A 931 -3.47 5.09 31.98
C ARG A 931 -2.40 5.97 31.32
N LEU A 932 -2.67 6.51 30.12
CA LEU A 932 -1.70 7.37 29.45
C LEU A 932 -1.52 8.70 30.19
N VAL A 933 -2.60 9.25 30.76
CA VAL A 933 -2.54 10.47 31.56
C VAL A 933 -1.87 10.23 32.91
N SER A 934 -2.02 9.06 33.53
CA SER A 934 -1.31 8.74 34.78
C SER A 934 0.21 8.65 34.57
N GLU A 935 0.65 8.15 33.39
CA GLU A 935 2.06 8.05 32.96
C GLU A 935 2.71 9.41 32.62
N MET A 936 1.95 10.52 32.50
CA MET A 936 2.47 11.87 32.17
C MET A 936 3.17 12.56 33.34
N THR A 937 4.04 13.53 33.04
CA THR A 937 4.63 14.44 34.03
C THR A 937 3.56 15.36 34.67
N PRO A 938 3.82 15.97 35.84
CA PRO A 938 2.91 16.94 36.44
C PRO A 938 2.54 18.10 35.50
N GLU A 939 3.50 18.62 34.75
CA GLU A 939 3.36 19.72 33.79
C GLU A 939 2.46 19.32 32.63
N GLU A 940 2.76 18.15 32.03
CA GLU A 940 1.97 17.55 30.95
C GLU A 940 0.51 17.32 31.37
N LYS A 941 0.28 16.86 32.61
CA LYS A 941 -1.07 16.69 33.17
C LYS A 941 -1.83 18.01 33.24
N ILE A 942 -1.19 19.08 33.70
CA ILE A 942 -1.81 20.42 33.79
C ILE A 942 -2.24 20.89 32.40
N ILE A 943 -1.33 20.85 31.42
CA ILE A 943 -1.59 21.24 30.02
C ILE A 943 -2.74 20.41 29.45
N PHE A 944 -2.71 19.08 29.64
CA PHE A 944 -3.75 18.18 29.15
C PHE A 944 -5.14 18.54 29.69
N PHE A 945 -5.28 18.74 31.01
CA PHE A 945 -6.57 19.07 31.61
C PHE A 945 -7.06 20.47 31.21
N GLN A 946 -6.17 21.46 31.08
CA GLN A 946 -6.53 22.78 30.58
C GLN A 946 -7.01 22.72 29.12
N ALA A 947 -6.34 21.93 28.28
CA ALA A 947 -6.78 21.70 26.91
C ALA A 947 -8.19 21.08 26.83
N GLN A 948 -8.51 20.09 27.68
CA GLN A 948 -9.87 19.53 27.73
C GLN A 948 -10.92 20.56 28.16
N ASN A 949 -10.57 21.49 29.05
CA ASN A 949 -11.47 22.55 29.51
C ASN A 949 -11.88 23.52 28.40
N MET A 950 -11.14 23.60 27.29
CA MET A 950 -11.55 24.40 26.12
C MET A 950 -12.90 23.95 25.54
N LEU A 951 -13.35 22.72 25.81
CA LEU A 951 -14.68 22.24 25.42
C LEU A 951 -15.84 22.96 26.11
N ARG A 952 -15.59 23.83 27.12
CA ARG A 952 -16.62 24.66 27.76
C ARG A 952 -17.08 25.84 26.89
N HIS A 953 -16.31 26.20 25.85
CA HIS A 953 -16.62 27.34 24.96
C HIS A 953 -17.70 27.00 23.92
N GLU A 954 -18.92 26.79 24.40
CA GLU A 954 -20.07 26.32 23.61
C GLU A 954 -20.36 27.21 22.40
N HIS A 955 -20.32 28.54 22.55
CA HIS A 955 -20.57 29.48 21.46
C HIS A 955 -19.51 29.38 20.36
N HIS A 956 -18.22 29.37 20.72
CA HIS A 956 -17.13 29.25 19.75
C HIS A 956 -17.15 27.91 19.02
N ILE A 957 -17.38 26.81 19.74
CA ILE A 957 -17.41 25.46 19.16
C ILE A 957 -18.62 25.30 18.24
N SER A 958 -19.79 25.81 18.64
CA SER A 958 -20.98 25.78 17.79
C SER A 958 -20.76 26.58 16.51
N ARG A 959 -20.15 27.76 16.61
CA ARG A 959 -19.78 28.57 15.45
C ARG A 959 -18.78 27.85 14.54
N LEU A 960 -17.77 27.16 15.07
CA LEU A 960 -16.85 26.34 14.26
C LEU A 960 -17.59 25.27 13.44
N PHE A 961 -18.58 24.60 14.03
CA PHE A 961 -19.39 23.62 13.30
C PHE A 961 -20.26 24.28 12.22
N VAL A 962 -20.89 25.41 12.52
CA VAL A 962 -21.74 26.17 11.58
C VAL A 962 -20.93 26.78 10.43
N ASP A 963 -19.75 27.31 10.72
CA ASP A 963 -18.75 27.76 9.73
C ASP A 963 -18.20 26.60 8.89
N GLY A 964 -18.61 25.37 9.23
CA GLY A 964 -18.47 24.19 8.40
C GLY A 964 -17.18 23.43 8.64
N VAL A 965 -16.54 23.52 9.81
CA VAL A 965 -15.25 22.85 10.08
C VAL A 965 -15.24 21.34 9.77
N LEU A 966 -16.41 20.67 9.75
CA LEU A 966 -16.60 19.26 9.39
C LEU A 966 -17.44 19.02 8.11
N GLY A 967 -17.62 20.03 7.26
CA GLY A 967 -18.45 19.93 6.04
C GLY A 967 -19.93 20.30 6.25
N GLY A 968 -20.77 20.01 5.26
CA GLY A 968 -22.21 20.34 5.27
C GLY A 968 -23.05 19.51 6.26
N ASN A 969 -22.56 18.34 6.67
CA ASN A 969 -23.25 17.43 7.59
C ASN A 969 -22.91 17.70 9.08
N PHE A 970 -22.76 18.97 9.47
CA PHE A 970 -22.32 19.36 10.83
C PHE A 970 -23.38 19.16 11.93
N SER A 971 -24.66 18.94 11.57
CA SER A 971 -25.77 18.85 12.53
C SER A 971 -25.59 17.71 13.55
N ARG A 972 -25.09 16.55 13.10
CA ARG A 972 -24.83 15.38 13.97
C ARG A 972 -23.69 15.61 14.96
N PRO A 973 -22.47 16.01 14.55
CA PRO A 973 -21.39 16.29 15.50
C PRO A 973 -21.73 17.43 16.45
N LEU A 974 -22.42 18.48 16.00
CA LEU A 974 -22.89 19.57 16.86
C LEU A 974 -23.86 19.07 17.93
N SER A 975 -24.89 18.31 17.52
CA SER A 975 -25.86 17.72 18.47
C SER A 975 -25.17 16.81 19.47
N PHE A 976 -24.21 15.99 19.02
CA PHE A 976 -23.42 15.13 19.89
C PHE A 976 -22.62 15.94 20.91
N TYR A 977 -21.93 17.00 20.48
CA TYR A 977 -21.19 17.89 21.36
C TYR A 977 -22.12 18.46 22.44
N LEU A 978 -23.18 19.18 22.05
CA LEU A 978 -24.09 19.86 22.97
C LEU A 978 -24.72 18.92 24.01
N ILE A 979 -25.05 17.68 23.63
CA ILE A 979 -25.70 16.70 24.54
C ILE A 979 -24.70 16.09 25.54
N ALA A 980 -23.42 15.93 25.18
CA ALA A 980 -22.53 15.02 25.90
C ALA A 980 -21.27 15.65 26.51
N TYR A 981 -20.84 16.85 26.08
CA TYR A 981 -19.58 17.43 26.53
C TYR A 981 -19.52 17.64 28.06
N ARG A 982 -20.62 18.10 28.68
CA ARG A 982 -20.69 18.34 30.14
C ARG A 982 -20.47 17.07 30.94
N SER A 983 -21.06 15.95 30.50
CA SER A 983 -20.87 14.64 31.13
C SER A 983 -19.43 14.13 30.98
N TYR A 984 -18.79 14.42 29.85
CA TYR A 984 -17.39 14.08 29.61
C TYR A 984 -16.47 14.86 30.55
N LEU A 985 -16.60 16.19 30.60
CA LEU A 985 -15.77 17.04 31.46
C LEU A 985 -15.90 16.66 32.94
N LYS A 986 -17.13 16.38 33.41
CA LYS A 986 -17.37 15.91 34.79
C LYS A 986 -16.68 14.57 35.09
N SER A 987 -16.48 13.73 34.06
CA SER A 987 -15.73 12.47 34.20
C SER A 987 -14.22 12.70 34.22
N ILE A 988 -13.72 13.61 33.38
CA ILE A 988 -12.32 14.02 33.35
C ILE A 988 -11.90 14.70 34.65
N GLU A 989 -12.77 15.52 35.26
CA GLU A 989 -12.54 16.12 36.59
C GLU A 989 -12.40 15.06 37.69
N LYS A 990 -13.21 14.00 37.66
CA LYS A 990 -13.07 12.86 38.58
C LYS A 990 -11.73 12.14 38.40
N VAL A 991 -11.29 11.97 37.15
CA VAL A 991 -9.98 11.38 36.83
C VAL A 991 -8.85 12.27 37.33
N LYS A 992 -8.97 13.60 37.17
CA LYS A 992 -8.01 14.55 37.73
C LYS A 992 -7.91 14.41 39.25
N ALA A 993 -9.05 14.33 39.95
CA ALA A 993 -9.08 14.15 41.40
C ALA A 993 -8.44 12.82 41.84
N SER A 994 -8.75 11.70 41.17
CA SER A 994 -8.20 10.39 41.54
C SER A 994 -6.69 10.29 41.32
N ILE A 995 -6.18 10.84 40.21
CA ILE A 995 -4.73 10.78 39.89
C ILE A 995 -3.93 11.71 40.81
N LEU A 996 -4.52 12.80 41.30
CA LEU A 996 -3.87 13.69 42.27
C LEU A 996 -3.90 13.12 43.71
N GLN A 997 -4.89 12.29 44.06
CA GLN A 997 -4.98 11.62 45.35
C GLN A 997 -3.99 10.45 45.51
N GLU A 998 -3.68 9.69 44.43
CA GLU A 998 -2.66 8.62 44.47
C GLU A 998 -1.26 9.10 44.89
N LYS A 999 -0.97 10.41 44.81
CA LYS A 999 0.30 11.00 45.27
C LYS A 999 0.33 11.39 46.75
N PHE A 1000 -0.82 11.47 47.43
CA PHE A 1000 -0.87 11.83 48.86
C PHE A 1000 -0.83 10.61 49.79
N ASP A 1001 -1.16 9.41 49.29
CA ASP A 1001 -1.14 8.17 50.09
C ASP A 1001 0.22 7.44 50.07
N GLU A 1002 1.14 7.76 49.14
CA GLU A 1002 2.52 7.24 49.16
C GLU A 1002 3.44 7.99 50.15
N ASP A 1003 3.08 9.20 50.60
CA ASP A 1003 3.85 9.98 51.57
C ASP A 1003 3.44 9.74 53.04
N LEU A 1004 2.53 8.78 53.31
CA LEU A 1004 2.07 8.43 54.67
C LEU A 1004 2.67 7.12 55.22
N TYR A 1005 3.55 6.46 54.46
CA TYR A 1005 4.34 5.31 54.91
C TYR A 1005 5.77 5.33 54.33
N SER A 1006 6.46 6.47 54.42
CA SER A 1006 7.93 6.52 54.35
C SER A 1006 8.55 6.19 55.69
#